data_AF-K4LFN9-F1
#
_entry.id   AF-K4LFN9-F1
#
_cell.length_a   1.000
_cell.length_b   1.000
_cell.length_c   1.000
_cell.angle_alpha   90.00
_cell.angle_beta   90.00
_cell.angle_gamma   90.00
#
_symmetry.space_group_name_H-M   'P 1'
#
loop_
_entity.id
_entity.type
_entity.pdbx_description
1 polymer ?
#
loop_
_entity_poly.entity_id
_entity_poly.type
_entity_poly.pdbx_seq_one_letter_code
_entity_poly.pdbx_strand_id
1 'polypeptide(L)'
;MKVFNKMSGARESSAGDDFQLLWAARKALSLLDPATELMALNIEGPDKDETELLDPDGDKLLAVDLAEYFGGERFDTADNVVLSQLKYSTRNPGKEWTAARLCEGKDSTGRGSVIRRLADAFERYYGVYGPEAVIRKLKLKLVSNRPTSERLESALDAAQGLLYEHPSTFRTETVLEHLAEEERVEIERLYRASGLESDKFTDFLRVLDFSDCGEQSRFGQEIALVKELGRYGPGEVSAQYRALTDLIWDRMMPEAWKQKPLTKYDILPVFGCPTFERVYPAQPKFELPPYVLERKEASEFAHTVVGSAGKPICLHSSGGKGKTILVQMLEKKLPQHSVVIVFDCYGGGTYLNPADTRHTPNRAILQIANELAARTRGPLLLRFDLLPEDLLLELLKRVEIAVSLIQKLNPDALVVIVVDAADNSVYAASEKNEKSFIHDLLEQPLPRGSRLVVTCRTENKEILNLPEHESFELGGFDLSESAAHLRLYYPDATDEQVEEFHQLTNGIPRLQEYALSFRQQGLDAVLASLRPGWKTLEGFLDNCFDEAKKRSGTPEDINRICEALIALPRPIPLVYAAALAGVPPEALESFRVDIRCGVRIENETISFHDQDFEDYLRQRFSKVEDIAGRIADLLYQNRHRDRYAAYHLDTFLACTGRYQELRDLVIEEELDSTVTDPVEQQEIKLNRIRSALKIAAN
;
A
#
# COMPACT_ATOMS: atom_id res chain seq x y z
N MET A 1 32.09 -6.53 -54.37
CA MET A 1 30.89 -5.82 -53.86
C MET A 1 31.38 -4.79 -52.85
N LYS A 2 30.92 -3.53 -52.98
CA LYS A 2 31.52 -2.33 -52.38
C LYS A 2 31.65 -2.41 -50.85
N VAL A 3 32.79 -1.91 -50.39
CA VAL A 3 33.12 -1.54 -49.00
C VAL A 3 31.91 -0.82 -48.37
N PHE A 4 31.28 -1.45 -47.39
CA PHE A 4 30.39 -0.71 -46.49
C PHE A 4 31.25 0.32 -45.75
N ASN A 5 30.95 1.60 -45.98
CA ASN A 5 31.56 2.72 -45.25
C ASN A 5 31.61 2.40 -43.76
N LYS A 6 32.80 2.54 -43.14
CA LYS A 6 32.96 2.55 -41.68
C LYS A 6 31.84 3.43 -41.09
N MET A 7 30.92 2.84 -40.34
CA MET A 7 30.01 3.65 -39.52
C MET A 7 30.86 4.54 -38.61
N SER A 8 30.53 5.83 -38.54
CA SER A 8 31.22 6.80 -37.69
C SER A 8 31.08 6.38 -36.22
N GLY A 9 32.16 6.47 -35.44
CA GLY A 9 32.15 6.11 -34.02
C GLY A 9 31.06 6.80 -33.19
N ALA A 10 30.62 8.01 -33.61
CA ALA A 10 29.50 8.72 -33.00
C ALA A 10 28.19 7.91 -33.00
N ARG A 11 27.84 7.24 -34.11
CA ARG A 11 26.61 6.42 -34.19
C ARG A 11 26.66 5.21 -33.26
N GLU A 12 27.85 4.67 -33.04
CA GLU A 12 28.07 3.52 -32.16
C GLU A 12 28.05 3.93 -30.69
N SER A 13 28.57 5.13 -30.39
CA SER A 13 28.43 5.76 -29.06
C SER A 13 26.96 5.99 -28.74
N SER A 14 26.21 6.69 -29.63
CA SER A 14 24.79 6.96 -29.40
C SER A 14 23.95 5.69 -29.23
N ALA A 15 24.31 4.60 -29.91
CA ALA A 15 23.62 3.32 -29.72
C ALA A 15 23.93 2.68 -28.35
N GLY A 16 25.11 2.95 -27.78
CA GLY A 16 25.45 2.57 -26.41
C GLY A 16 24.73 3.42 -25.38
N ASP A 17 24.69 4.73 -25.58
CA ASP A 17 23.97 5.66 -24.70
C ASP A 17 22.47 5.32 -24.65
N ASP A 18 21.87 4.99 -25.80
CA ASP A 18 20.46 4.56 -25.85
C ASP A 18 20.23 3.16 -25.22
N PHE A 19 21.21 2.26 -25.29
CA PHE A 19 21.13 0.99 -24.55
C PHE A 19 21.15 1.24 -23.03
N GLN A 20 21.99 2.16 -22.56
CA GLN A 20 22.04 2.56 -21.15
C GLN A 20 20.75 3.24 -20.70
N LEU A 21 20.22 4.17 -21.49
CA LEU A 21 18.93 4.80 -21.29
C LEU A 21 17.82 3.77 -21.07
N LEU A 22 17.70 2.80 -21.99
CA LEU A 22 16.67 1.76 -21.92
C LEU A 22 16.86 0.83 -20.72
N TRP A 23 18.10 0.43 -20.42
CA TRP A 23 18.39 -0.41 -19.25
C TRP A 23 18.05 0.31 -17.94
N ALA A 24 18.50 1.55 -17.80
CA ALA A 24 18.23 2.39 -16.63
C ALA A 24 16.73 2.64 -16.46
N ALA A 25 15.98 2.88 -17.54
CA ALA A 25 14.53 3.04 -17.50
C ALA A 25 13.81 1.78 -16.96
N ARG A 26 14.22 0.59 -17.42
CA ARG A 26 13.66 -0.69 -16.91
C ARG A 26 14.00 -0.90 -15.43
N LYS A 27 15.22 -0.56 -15.02
CA LYS A 27 15.63 -0.60 -13.60
C LYS A 27 14.86 0.41 -12.76
N ALA A 28 14.60 1.60 -13.28
CA ALA A 28 13.79 2.61 -12.61
C ALA A 28 12.36 2.15 -12.37
N LEU A 29 11.73 1.44 -13.32
CA LEU A 29 10.41 0.83 -13.08
C LEU A 29 10.42 -0.19 -11.93
N SER A 30 11.55 -0.85 -11.70
CA SER A 30 11.68 -1.80 -10.60
C SER A 30 11.59 -1.13 -9.22
N LEU A 31 11.72 0.20 -9.12
CA LEU A 31 11.43 0.97 -7.88
C LEU A 31 9.94 0.94 -7.49
N LEU A 32 9.05 0.62 -8.44
CA LEU A 32 7.61 0.54 -8.22
C LEU A 32 7.13 -0.87 -7.89
N ASP A 33 8.00 -1.88 -7.93
CA ASP A 33 7.64 -3.23 -7.50
C ASP A 33 7.40 -3.23 -5.99
N PRO A 34 6.19 -3.60 -5.52
CA PRO A 34 5.88 -3.61 -4.08
C PRO A 34 6.77 -4.50 -3.22
N ALA A 35 7.43 -5.49 -3.83
CA ALA A 35 8.26 -6.47 -3.13
C ALA A 35 9.76 -6.19 -3.24
N THR A 36 10.14 -5.12 -3.92
CA THR A 36 11.54 -4.79 -4.12
C THR A 36 12.16 -4.19 -2.86
N GLU A 37 13.40 -4.56 -2.59
CA GLU A 37 14.24 -3.83 -1.62
C GLU A 37 14.95 -2.64 -2.29
N LEU A 38 14.87 -2.49 -3.63
CA LEU A 38 15.45 -1.37 -4.36
C LEU A 38 14.76 -0.07 -3.91
N MET A 39 15.48 0.75 -3.16
CA MET A 39 14.97 2.02 -2.64
C MET A 39 15.43 3.20 -3.49
N ALA A 40 16.61 3.10 -4.10
CA ALA A 40 17.17 4.16 -4.92
C ALA A 40 17.97 3.66 -6.12
N LEU A 41 17.98 4.48 -7.16
CA LEU A 41 18.72 4.27 -8.41
C LEU A 41 19.45 5.56 -8.80
N ASN A 42 20.77 5.49 -8.95
CA ASN A 42 21.55 6.60 -9.51
C ASN A 42 22.12 6.24 -10.89
N ILE A 43 22.23 7.24 -11.75
CA ILE A 43 22.62 7.10 -13.16
C ILE A 43 23.88 7.94 -13.38
N GLU A 44 24.83 7.44 -14.17
CA GLU A 44 26.16 8.06 -14.36
C GLU A 44 26.97 8.20 -13.05
N GLY A 45 26.96 7.13 -12.24
CA GLY A 45 27.79 6.99 -11.04
C GLY A 45 27.00 6.72 -9.76
N PRO A 46 27.69 6.57 -8.62
CA PRO A 46 27.06 6.53 -7.30
C PRO A 46 26.46 7.88 -6.89
N ASP A 47 25.73 7.91 -5.76
CA ASP A 47 25.27 9.15 -5.11
C ASP A 47 26.39 10.19 -5.00
N LYS A 48 26.03 11.47 -5.04
CA LYS A 48 27.00 12.57 -5.03
C LYS A 48 27.83 12.61 -3.75
N ASP A 49 27.19 12.52 -2.59
CA ASP A 49 27.89 12.63 -1.31
C ASP A 49 28.80 11.40 -1.12
N GLU A 50 28.37 10.25 -1.62
CA GLU A 50 29.16 9.03 -1.70
C GLU A 50 30.37 9.20 -2.64
N THR A 51 30.19 9.79 -3.82
CA THR A 51 31.27 10.01 -4.78
C THR A 51 32.30 11.03 -4.28
N GLU A 52 31.85 12.13 -3.67
CA GLU A 52 32.74 13.12 -3.05
C GLU A 52 33.59 12.50 -1.92
N LEU A 53 33.04 11.52 -1.19
CA LEU A 53 33.76 10.78 -0.15
C LEU A 53 34.76 9.77 -0.74
N LEU A 54 34.35 9.00 -1.74
CA LEU A 54 35.10 7.86 -2.29
C LEU A 54 36.18 8.29 -3.28
N ASP A 55 35.92 9.30 -4.10
CA ASP A 55 36.76 9.68 -5.23
C ASP A 55 36.81 11.21 -5.40
N PRO A 56 37.33 11.95 -4.40
CA PRO A 56 37.31 13.42 -4.38
C PRO A 56 38.07 14.07 -5.55
N ASP A 57 39.05 13.38 -6.12
CA ASP A 57 39.84 13.85 -7.27
C ASP A 57 39.12 13.63 -8.62
N GLY A 58 38.03 12.85 -8.62
CA GLY A 58 37.36 12.35 -9.83
C GLY A 58 38.15 11.25 -10.54
N ASP A 59 37.51 10.58 -11.50
CA ASP A 59 38.06 9.61 -12.49
C ASP A 59 37.83 8.11 -12.23
N LYS A 60 37.90 7.62 -10.99
CA LYS A 60 37.83 6.17 -10.71
C LYS A 60 36.41 5.62 -10.69
N LEU A 61 35.41 6.45 -10.39
CA LEU A 61 34.01 6.05 -10.37
C LEU A 61 33.26 6.31 -11.70
N LEU A 62 33.89 6.95 -12.68
CA LEU A 62 33.33 7.24 -14.02
C LEU A 62 32.97 5.99 -14.84
N ALA A 63 33.36 4.81 -14.36
CA ALA A 63 33.05 3.54 -15.00
C ALA A 63 31.68 2.98 -14.62
N VAL A 64 31.10 3.51 -13.54
CA VAL A 64 29.79 3.11 -13.02
C VAL A 64 28.74 3.86 -13.81
N ASP A 65 28.07 3.17 -14.72
CA ASP A 65 27.03 3.74 -15.56
C ASP A 65 25.67 3.76 -14.82
N LEU A 66 25.51 2.88 -13.81
CA LEU A 66 24.32 2.75 -12.96
C LEU A 66 24.67 2.25 -11.55
N ALA A 67 24.05 2.82 -10.52
CA ALA A 67 24.12 2.37 -9.13
C ALA A 67 22.72 2.06 -8.58
N GLU A 68 22.52 0.83 -8.10
CA GLU A 68 21.27 0.35 -7.50
C GLU A 68 21.48 0.14 -5.99
N TYR A 69 20.62 0.76 -5.16
CA TYR A 69 20.70 0.70 -3.69
C TYR A 69 19.49 -0.03 -3.10
N PHE A 70 19.75 -1.14 -2.42
CA PHE A 70 18.73 -2.00 -1.81
C PHE A 70 18.72 -1.80 -0.29
N GLY A 71 17.56 -1.58 0.33
CA GLY A 71 17.41 -1.35 1.77
C GLY A 71 17.76 0.08 2.24
N GLY A 72 18.25 0.94 1.36
CA GLY A 72 18.64 2.31 1.65
C GLY A 72 18.98 3.10 0.39
N GLU A 73 19.44 4.34 0.53
CA GLU A 73 19.62 5.27 -0.61
C GLU A 73 21.09 5.50 -1.02
N ARG A 74 22.03 4.98 -0.23
CA ARG A 74 23.48 5.11 -0.41
C ARG A 74 24.22 4.00 0.34
N PHE A 75 25.52 3.81 0.08
CA PHE A 75 26.26 2.65 0.56
C PHE A 75 26.26 2.45 2.08
N ASP A 76 26.22 3.52 2.89
CA ASP A 76 26.19 3.43 4.36
C ASP A 76 24.85 2.89 4.89
N THR A 77 23.73 3.25 4.25
CA THR A 77 22.36 2.93 4.68
C THR A 77 21.76 1.73 3.96
N ALA A 78 22.20 1.45 2.73
CA ALA A 78 21.73 0.29 1.96
C ALA A 78 22.17 -1.02 2.61
N ASP A 79 21.43 -2.11 2.44
CA ASP A 79 21.85 -3.46 2.77
C ASP A 79 22.72 -4.06 1.66
N ASN A 80 22.40 -3.76 0.40
CA ASN A 80 23.17 -4.19 -0.77
C ASN A 80 23.28 -3.05 -1.80
N VAL A 81 24.39 -3.01 -2.53
CA VAL A 81 24.66 -2.03 -3.59
C VAL A 81 25.17 -2.75 -4.84
N VAL A 82 24.55 -2.49 -5.98
CA VAL A 82 24.99 -3.01 -7.27
C VAL A 82 25.47 -1.86 -8.13
N LEU A 83 26.75 -1.88 -8.51
CA LEU A 83 27.33 -0.92 -9.44
C LEU A 83 27.53 -1.62 -10.79
N SER A 84 26.89 -1.09 -11.83
CA SER A 84 26.92 -1.69 -13.15
C SER A 84 27.68 -0.81 -14.14
N GLN A 85 28.60 -1.43 -14.88
CA GLN A 85 29.15 -0.89 -16.10
C GLN A 85 28.41 -1.51 -17.29
N LEU A 86 27.89 -0.68 -18.18
CA LEU A 86 27.14 -1.07 -19.37
C LEU A 86 28.04 -0.99 -20.61
N LYS A 87 27.96 -2.02 -21.46
CA LYS A 87 28.69 -2.05 -22.75
C LYS A 87 27.80 -2.62 -23.84
N TYR A 88 27.63 -1.86 -24.92
CA TYR A 88 26.83 -2.27 -26.07
C TYR A 88 27.68 -2.43 -27.34
N SER A 89 27.36 -3.45 -28.14
CA SER A 89 28.02 -3.73 -29.42
C SER A 89 26.99 -3.87 -30.53
N THR A 90 27.06 -2.94 -31.49
CA THR A 90 26.28 -2.97 -32.73
C THR A 90 26.86 -3.93 -33.77
N ARG A 91 28.19 -4.07 -33.81
CA ARG A 91 28.90 -4.81 -34.88
C ARG A 91 29.03 -6.30 -34.60
N ASN A 92 29.31 -6.65 -33.35
CA ASN A 92 29.62 -8.02 -32.96
C ASN A 92 28.81 -8.41 -31.71
N PRO A 93 27.46 -8.41 -31.77
CA PRO A 93 26.63 -8.77 -30.63
C PRO A 93 26.84 -10.22 -30.20
N GLY A 94 27.05 -11.16 -31.14
CA GLY A 94 27.30 -12.57 -30.81
C GLY A 94 28.75 -12.90 -30.42
N LYS A 95 29.67 -11.94 -30.40
CA LYS A 95 31.08 -12.21 -30.04
C LYS A 95 31.24 -12.18 -28.53
N GLU A 96 31.67 -13.27 -27.94
CA GLU A 96 31.82 -13.41 -26.49
C GLU A 96 32.80 -12.42 -25.84
N TRP A 97 32.55 -12.06 -24.58
CA TRP A 97 33.54 -11.48 -23.68
C TRP A 97 34.43 -12.60 -23.10
N THR A 98 35.72 -12.52 -23.42
CA THR A 98 36.79 -13.35 -22.84
C THR A 98 37.59 -12.53 -21.83
N ALA A 99 38.35 -13.15 -20.91
CA ALA A 99 39.19 -12.39 -19.98
C ALA A 99 40.15 -11.46 -20.74
N ALA A 100 40.77 -11.98 -21.81
CA ALA A 100 41.65 -11.18 -22.66
C ALA A 100 40.98 -9.89 -23.15
N ARG A 101 39.72 -9.98 -23.60
CA ARG A 101 39.00 -8.81 -24.12
C ARG A 101 38.53 -7.85 -23.03
N LEU A 102 38.19 -8.36 -21.84
CA LEU A 102 37.82 -7.52 -20.69
C LEU A 102 39.02 -6.80 -20.08
N CYS A 103 40.22 -7.36 -20.23
CA CYS A 103 41.49 -6.79 -19.80
C CYS A 103 42.14 -5.85 -20.83
N GLU A 104 41.61 -5.77 -22.05
CA GLU A 104 42.11 -4.87 -23.11
C GLU A 104 41.59 -3.44 -22.92
N GLY A 105 42.51 -2.48 -22.77
CA GLY A 105 42.23 -1.04 -22.83
C GLY A 105 42.36 -0.46 -24.24
N LYS A 106 41.82 0.73 -24.47
CA LYS A 106 42.06 1.50 -25.72
C LYS A 106 43.51 2.02 -25.81
N ASP A 107 44.18 2.15 -24.68
CA ASP A 107 45.55 2.59 -24.55
C ASP A 107 46.46 1.42 -24.12
N SER A 108 47.75 1.50 -24.44
CA SER A 108 48.73 0.45 -24.13
C SER A 108 48.98 0.27 -22.62
N THR A 109 48.39 1.12 -21.77
CA THR A 109 48.54 1.06 -20.32
C THR A 109 47.51 0.15 -19.64
N GLY A 110 46.46 -0.29 -20.36
CA GLY A 110 45.41 -1.16 -19.83
C GLY A 110 44.44 -0.46 -18.87
N ARG A 111 44.65 0.82 -18.54
CA ARG A 111 43.80 1.63 -17.65
C ARG A 111 42.37 1.78 -18.13
N GLY A 112 42.16 1.72 -19.45
CA GLY A 112 40.83 1.78 -20.04
C GLY A 112 40.04 0.46 -20.05
N SER A 113 40.59 -0.64 -19.53
CA SER A 113 39.93 -1.95 -19.56
C SER A 113 38.78 -2.05 -18.56
N VAL A 114 37.81 -2.94 -18.82
CA VAL A 114 36.63 -3.13 -17.95
C VAL A 114 37.06 -3.61 -16.58
N ILE A 115 37.94 -4.62 -16.53
CA ILE A 115 38.43 -5.18 -15.27
C ILE A 115 39.17 -4.14 -14.44
N ARG A 116 40.04 -3.35 -15.07
CA ARG A 116 40.79 -2.31 -14.36
C ARG A 116 39.84 -1.27 -13.75
N ARG A 117 38.85 -0.83 -14.51
CA ARG A 117 37.86 0.16 -14.07
C ARG A 117 36.97 -0.34 -12.93
N LEU A 118 36.47 -1.57 -13.02
CA LEU A 118 35.71 -2.18 -11.92
C LEU A 118 36.59 -2.38 -10.67
N ALA A 119 37.85 -2.75 -10.85
CA ALA A 119 38.81 -2.88 -9.74
C ALA A 119 39.17 -1.52 -9.10
N ASP A 120 39.30 -0.46 -9.89
CA ASP A 120 39.52 0.90 -9.40
C ASP A 120 38.32 1.40 -8.57
N ALA A 121 37.09 1.12 -9.01
CA ALA A 121 35.88 1.39 -8.23
C ALA A 121 35.86 0.55 -6.93
N PHE A 122 36.07 -0.76 -7.02
CA PHE A 122 36.19 -1.65 -5.86
C PHE A 122 37.16 -1.12 -4.81
N GLU A 123 38.36 -0.70 -5.23
CA GLU A 123 39.39 -0.22 -4.32
C GLU A 123 38.97 1.04 -3.56
N ARG A 124 38.17 1.94 -4.18
CA ARG A 124 37.62 3.11 -3.48
C ARG A 124 36.70 2.70 -2.34
N TYR A 125 35.74 1.82 -2.61
CA TYR A 125 34.84 1.31 -1.57
C TYR A 125 35.61 0.53 -0.51
N TYR A 126 36.55 -0.32 -0.92
CA TYR A 126 37.36 -1.14 -0.01
C TYR A 126 38.19 -0.28 0.94
N GLY A 127 38.79 0.81 0.43
CA GLY A 127 39.60 1.72 1.22
C GLY A 127 38.82 2.53 2.24
N VAL A 128 37.57 2.91 1.93
CA VAL A 128 36.74 3.75 2.81
C VAL A 128 35.89 2.93 3.78
N TYR A 129 35.25 1.85 3.32
CA TYR A 129 34.30 1.06 4.10
C TYR A 129 34.88 -0.23 4.67
N GLY A 130 36.07 -0.65 4.21
CA GLY A 130 36.74 -1.86 4.66
C GLY A 130 36.20 -3.15 4.04
N PRO A 131 36.97 -4.26 4.14
CA PRO A 131 36.69 -5.53 3.47
C PRO A 131 35.33 -6.12 3.82
N GLU A 132 35.00 -6.19 5.12
CA GLU A 132 33.82 -6.90 5.60
C GLU A 132 32.52 -6.28 5.06
N ALA A 133 32.43 -4.94 5.07
CA ALA A 133 31.27 -4.24 4.54
C ALA A 133 31.19 -4.36 3.01
N VAL A 134 32.31 -4.24 2.31
CA VAL A 134 32.34 -4.31 0.84
C VAL A 134 31.99 -5.70 0.32
N ILE A 135 32.59 -6.75 0.86
CA ILE A 135 32.31 -8.13 0.43
C ILE A 135 30.85 -8.50 0.70
N ARG A 136 30.28 -8.00 1.80
CA ARG A 136 28.89 -8.30 2.17
C ARG A 136 27.88 -7.55 1.28
N LYS A 137 28.14 -6.29 0.97
CA LYS A 137 27.13 -5.37 0.41
C LYS A 137 27.31 -5.10 -1.08
N LEU A 138 28.53 -5.07 -1.59
CA LEU A 138 28.83 -4.62 -2.95
C LEU A 138 28.73 -5.76 -3.96
N LYS A 139 28.14 -5.46 -5.12
CA LYS A 139 28.29 -6.26 -6.34
C LYS A 139 28.70 -5.35 -7.50
N LEU A 140 29.64 -5.82 -8.31
CA LEU A 140 30.18 -5.11 -9.46
C LEU A 140 29.82 -5.86 -10.74
N LYS A 141 29.00 -5.23 -11.58
CA LYS A 141 28.42 -5.86 -12.75
C LYS A 141 28.97 -5.35 -14.08
N LEU A 142 29.09 -6.26 -15.03
CA LEU A 142 29.13 -5.92 -16.45
C LEU A 142 27.80 -6.32 -17.09
N VAL A 143 27.09 -5.33 -17.62
CA VAL A 143 25.85 -5.53 -18.38
C VAL A 143 26.15 -5.33 -19.86
N SER A 144 25.76 -6.29 -20.70
CA SER A 144 26.12 -6.22 -22.12
C SER A 144 25.25 -7.10 -23.00
N ASN A 145 24.98 -6.65 -24.22
CA ASN A 145 24.29 -7.46 -25.23
C ASN A 145 25.14 -8.59 -25.84
N ARG A 146 26.42 -8.66 -25.48
CA ARG A 146 27.35 -9.74 -25.84
C ARG A 146 27.43 -10.75 -24.71
N PRO A 147 27.39 -12.07 -25.00
CA PRO A 147 27.52 -13.11 -24.00
C PRO A 147 28.93 -13.16 -23.42
N THR A 148 29.07 -13.79 -22.26
CA THR A 148 30.37 -14.19 -21.69
C THR A 148 30.83 -15.50 -22.32
N SER A 149 32.14 -15.71 -22.49
CA SER A 149 32.64 -17.01 -22.96
C SER A 149 32.53 -18.06 -21.86
N GLU A 150 32.13 -19.30 -22.19
CA GLU A 150 31.98 -20.42 -21.24
C GLU A 150 33.24 -20.63 -20.36
N ARG A 151 34.43 -20.45 -20.93
CA ARG A 151 35.70 -20.58 -20.20
C ARG A 151 35.86 -19.56 -19.08
N LEU A 152 35.47 -18.30 -19.33
CA LEU A 152 35.56 -17.23 -18.35
C LEU A 152 34.50 -17.43 -17.26
N GLU A 153 33.30 -17.84 -17.63
CA GLU A 153 32.21 -18.14 -16.70
C GLU A 153 32.61 -19.30 -15.77
N SER A 154 33.06 -20.43 -16.32
CA SER A 154 33.57 -21.57 -15.54
C SER A 154 34.72 -21.17 -14.60
N ALA A 155 35.65 -20.33 -15.07
CA ALA A 155 36.77 -19.89 -14.25
C ALA A 155 36.33 -19.02 -13.07
N LEU A 156 35.37 -18.12 -13.28
CA LEU A 156 34.80 -17.28 -12.24
C LEU A 156 34.01 -18.11 -11.22
N ASP A 157 33.15 -19.02 -11.70
CA ASP A 157 32.35 -19.90 -10.84
C ASP A 157 33.26 -20.77 -9.96
N ALA A 158 34.30 -21.38 -10.54
CA ALA A 158 35.26 -22.18 -9.79
C ALA A 158 36.02 -21.37 -8.73
N ALA A 159 36.49 -20.17 -9.08
CA ALA A 159 37.19 -19.30 -8.16
C ALA A 159 36.28 -18.78 -7.03
N GLN A 160 35.06 -18.33 -7.36
CA GLN A 160 34.08 -17.84 -6.39
C GLN A 160 33.56 -18.95 -5.48
N GLY A 161 33.34 -20.16 -6.02
CA GLY A 161 32.97 -21.34 -5.24
C GLY A 161 34.02 -21.68 -4.18
N LEU A 162 35.29 -21.74 -4.56
CA LEU A 162 36.40 -21.94 -3.63
C LEU A 162 36.46 -20.84 -2.55
N LEU A 163 36.30 -19.59 -2.97
CA LEU A 163 36.31 -18.45 -2.05
C LEU A 163 35.14 -18.51 -1.07
N TYR A 164 33.95 -18.93 -1.50
CA TYR A 164 32.77 -19.04 -0.65
C TYR A 164 32.94 -20.12 0.44
N GLU A 165 33.53 -21.27 0.11
CA GLU A 165 33.82 -22.34 1.08
C GLU A 165 34.87 -21.95 2.13
N HIS A 166 35.66 -20.92 1.85
CA HIS A 166 36.76 -20.47 2.69
C HIS A 166 36.71 -18.95 2.92
N PRO A 167 35.98 -18.51 3.96
CA PRO A 167 35.76 -17.08 4.22
C PRO A 167 36.99 -16.33 4.74
N SER A 168 38.08 -17.01 5.09
CA SER A 168 39.37 -16.38 5.39
C SER A 168 40.04 -15.87 4.11
N THR A 169 40.72 -14.72 4.17
CA THR A 169 41.51 -14.16 3.05
C THR A 169 42.50 -15.19 2.50
N PHE A 170 42.29 -15.60 1.25
CA PHE A 170 43.24 -16.38 0.49
C PHE A 170 44.17 -15.48 -0.30
N ARG A 171 45.37 -15.96 -0.57
CA ARG A 171 46.22 -15.35 -1.59
C ARG A 171 45.77 -15.82 -2.96
N THR A 172 45.91 -14.95 -3.94
CA THR A 172 45.62 -15.28 -5.36
C THR A 172 46.37 -16.54 -5.80
N GLU A 173 47.62 -16.73 -5.37
CA GLU A 173 48.41 -17.94 -5.67
C GLU A 173 47.71 -19.23 -5.23
N THR A 174 47.14 -19.24 -4.01
CA THR A 174 46.41 -20.39 -3.48
C THR A 174 45.14 -20.67 -4.29
N VAL A 175 44.41 -19.64 -4.72
CA VAL A 175 43.25 -19.81 -5.61
C VAL A 175 43.70 -20.45 -6.92
N LEU A 176 44.75 -19.90 -7.55
CA LEU A 176 45.27 -20.40 -8.84
C LEU A 176 45.77 -21.86 -8.79
N GLU A 177 46.24 -22.34 -7.63
CA GLU A 177 46.67 -23.75 -7.44
C GLU A 177 45.51 -24.75 -7.41
N HIS A 178 44.29 -24.31 -7.07
CA HIS A 178 43.10 -25.15 -6.98
C HIS A 178 42.28 -25.17 -8.27
N LEU A 179 42.60 -24.29 -9.22
CA LEU A 179 41.90 -24.18 -10.51
C LEU A 179 42.52 -25.10 -11.56
N ALA A 180 41.70 -25.55 -12.52
CA ALA A 180 42.21 -26.23 -13.70
C ALA A 180 43.06 -25.27 -14.55
N GLU A 181 43.97 -25.80 -15.37
CA GLU A 181 44.93 -24.97 -16.15
C GLU A 181 44.23 -23.93 -17.03
N GLU A 182 43.09 -24.27 -17.65
CA GLU A 182 42.34 -23.33 -18.50
C GLU A 182 41.67 -22.20 -17.68
N GLU A 183 41.17 -22.51 -16.48
CA GLU A 183 40.54 -21.55 -15.57
C GLU A 183 41.58 -20.62 -14.94
N ARG A 184 42.71 -21.20 -14.53
CA ARG A 184 43.87 -20.50 -13.97
C ARG A 184 44.35 -19.39 -14.90
N VAL A 185 44.43 -19.66 -16.21
CA VAL A 185 44.87 -18.67 -17.20
C VAL A 185 43.91 -17.48 -17.27
N GLU A 186 42.61 -17.70 -17.20
CA GLU A 186 41.61 -16.62 -17.22
C GLU A 186 41.68 -15.79 -15.92
N ILE A 187 41.71 -16.43 -14.75
CA ILE A 187 41.81 -15.72 -13.45
C ILE A 187 43.13 -14.95 -13.32
N GLU A 188 44.25 -15.52 -13.76
CA GLU A 188 45.55 -14.83 -13.75
C GLU A 188 45.54 -13.59 -14.65
N ARG A 189 44.82 -13.62 -15.79
CA ARG A 189 44.65 -12.44 -16.64
C ARG A 189 43.83 -11.36 -15.95
N LEU A 190 42.74 -11.72 -15.28
CA LEU A 190 41.94 -10.78 -14.50
C LEU A 190 42.77 -10.16 -13.38
N TYR A 191 43.58 -10.96 -12.67
CA TYR A 191 44.46 -10.49 -11.60
C TYR A 191 45.43 -9.42 -12.10
N ARG A 192 46.19 -9.73 -13.14
CA ARG A 192 47.18 -8.81 -13.72
C ARG A 192 46.54 -7.52 -14.22
N ALA A 193 45.35 -7.59 -14.83
CA ALA A 193 44.67 -6.42 -15.36
C ALA A 193 43.98 -5.56 -14.29
N SER A 194 43.50 -6.17 -13.20
CA SER A 194 42.94 -5.44 -12.06
C SER A 194 43.99 -4.51 -11.44
N GLY A 195 45.23 -4.97 -11.37
CA GLY A 195 46.33 -4.31 -10.66
C GLY A 195 46.04 -4.11 -9.17
N LEU A 196 45.21 -4.98 -8.58
CA LEU A 196 44.98 -5.10 -7.15
C LEU A 196 46.08 -5.95 -6.50
N GLU A 197 46.26 -5.79 -5.20
CA GLU A 197 47.08 -6.69 -4.39
C GLU A 197 46.40 -8.06 -4.23
N SER A 198 47.18 -9.07 -3.86
CA SER A 198 46.77 -10.48 -3.90
C SER A 198 45.53 -10.80 -3.04
N ASP A 199 45.42 -10.19 -1.86
CA ASP A 199 44.28 -10.32 -0.95
C ASP A 199 43.06 -9.56 -1.49
N LYS A 200 43.23 -8.28 -1.85
CA LYS A 200 42.17 -7.44 -2.44
C LYS A 200 41.61 -8.02 -3.73
N PHE A 201 42.43 -8.68 -4.55
CA PHE A 201 41.95 -9.32 -5.77
C PHE A 201 41.02 -10.49 -5.47
N THR A 202 41.31 -11.30 -4.46
CA THR A 202 40.40 -12.38 -4.07
C THR A 202 39.06 -11.84 -3.57
N ASP A 203 39.07 -10.74 -2.81
CA ASP A 203 37.85 -10.06 -2.37
C ASP A 203 37.09 -9.41 -3.54
N PHE A 204 37.81 -8.84 -4.51
CA PHE A 204 37.24 -8.33 -5.75
C PHE A 204 36.55 -9.42 -6.57
N LEU A 205 37.14 -10.61 -6.67
CA LEU A 205 36.49 -11.75 -7.32
C LEU A 205 35.18 -12.13 -6.64
N ARG A 206 35.04 -12.01 -5.32
CA ARG A 206 33.79 -12.35 -4.59
C ARG A 206 32.60 -11.47 -5.00
N VAL A 207 32.87 -10.24 -5.42
CA VAL A 207 31.82 -9.25 -5.71
C VAL A 207 31.59 -9.04 -7.21
N LEU A 208 32.41 -9.65 -8.07
CA LEU A 208 32.34 -9.51 -9.52
C LEU A 208 31.22 -10.39 -10.12
N ASP A 209 30.40 -9.85 -11.01
CA ASP A 209 29.25 -10.56 -11.56
C ASP A 209 29.03 -10.21 -13.05
N PHE A 210 29.06 -11.22 -13.92
CA PHE A 210 28.86 -11.08 -15.37
C PHE A 210 27.58 -11.76 -15.87
N SER A 211 26.64 -12.07 -14.96
CA SER A 211 25.38 -12.77 -15.29
C SER A 211 24.45 -11.98 -16.22
N ASP A 212 24.57 -10.65 -16.27
CA ASP A 212 23.79 -9.77 -17.16
C ASP A 212 24.51 -9.50 -18.50
N CYS A 213 25.47 -10.36 -18.89
CA CYS A 213 26.02 -10.42 -20.23
C CYS A 213 25.21 -11.39 -21.12
N GLY A 214 25.05 -11.04 -22.39
CA GLY A 214 24.18 -11.78 -23.33
C GLY A 214 22.76 -11.21 -23.37
N GLU A 215 22.56 -10.03 -22.81
CA GLU A 215 21.29 -9.33 -22.78
C GLU A 215 20.76 -8.97 -24.17
N GLN A 216 19.47 -8.63 -24.23
CA GLN A 216 18.82 -8.34 -25.51
C GLN A 216 19.40 -7.09 -26.17
N SER A 217 19.28 -7.02 -27.50
CA SER A 217 19.59 -5.80 -28.25
C SER A 217 18.77 -4.59 -27.78
N ARG A 218 19.19 -3.37 -28.11
CA ARG A 218 18.45 -2.12 -27.91
C ARG A 218 16.95 -2.23 -28.25
N PHE A 219 16.64 -2.81 -29.40
CA PHE A 219 15.25 -3.04 -29.83
C PHE A 219 14.50 -4.03 -28.92
N GLY A 220 15.19 -5.05 -28.41
CA GLY A 220 14.62 -5.98 -27.43
C GLY A 220 14.37 -5.30 -26.08
N GLN A 221 15.31 -4.47 -25.62
CA GLN A 221 15.16 -3.65 -24.41
C GLN A 221 13.98 -2.68 -24.53
N GLU A 222 13.80 -2.03 -25.68
CA GLU A 222 12.66 -1.16 -25.98
C GLU A 222 11.31 -1.92 -25.90
N ILE A 223 11.23 -3.10 -26.54
CA ILE A 223 10.03 -3.95 -26.45
C ILE A 223 9.77 -4.40 -25.00
N ALA A 224 10.82 -4.75 -24.26
CA ALA A 224 10.70 -5.16 -22.86
C ALA A 224 10.17 -4.02 -22.00
N LEU A 225 10.71 -2.80 -22.16
CA LEU A 225 10.25 -1.61 -21.46
C LEU A 225 8.78 -1.30 -21.74
N VAL A 226 8.34 -1.35 -23.01
CA VAL A 226 6.93 -1.17 -23.38
C VAL A 226 6.02 -2.22 -22.71
N LYS A 227 6.47 -3.48 -22.66
CA LYS A 227 5.73 -4.55 -21.98
C LYS A 227 5.66 -4.34 -20.47
N GLU A 228 6.75 -3.88 -19.86
CA GLU A 228 6.83 -3.60 -18.42
C GLU A 228 5.92 -2.44 -18.02
N LEU A 229 5.93 -1.34 -18.78
CA LEU A 229 4.99 -0.23 -18.61
C LEU A 229 3.53 -0.68 -18.69
N GLY A 230 3.20 -1.51 -19.68
CA GLY A 230 1.85 -2.04 -19.85
C GLY A 230 1.34 -2.93 -18.71
N ARG A 231 2.21 -3.39 -17.79
CA ARG A 231 1.79 -4.15 -16.61
C ARG A 231 1.08 -3.29 -15.56
N TYR A 232 1.34 -1.99 -15.53
CA TYR A 232 0.80 -1.09 -14.52
C TYR A 232 -0.64 -0.61 -14.79
N GLY A 233 -1.27 -1.14 -15.85
CA GLY A 233 -2.64 -0.84 -16.24
C GLY A 233 -2.74 -0.37 -17.70
N PRO A 234 -3.98 -0.24 -18.21
CA PRO A 234 -4.24 0.23 -19.56
C PRO A 234 -3.94 1.73 -19.66
N GLY A 235 -3.49 2.20 -20.82
CA GLY A 235 -3.30 3.63 -21.05
C GLY A 235 -2.28 3.99 -22.12
N GLU A 236 -1.81 5.24 -22.02
CA GLU A 236 -0.86 5.90 -22.91
C GLU A 236 0.58 5.38 -22.71
N VAL A 237 0.82 4.09 -22.96
CA VAL A 237 2.17 3.49 -22.83
C VAL A 237 3.22 4.29 -23.62
N SER A 238 2.84 4.88 -24.75
CA SER A 238 3.73 5.77 -25.50
C SER A 238 4.07 7.07 -24.78
N ALA A 239 3.13 7.68 -24.04
CA ALA A 239 3.41 8.89 -23.26
C ALA A 239 4.24 8.55 -22.02
N GLN A 240 3.92 7.44 -21.34
CA GLN A 240 4.69 6.93 -20.19
C GLN A 240 6.12 6.57 -20.60
N TYR A 241 6.29 5.90 -21.74
CA TYR A 241 7.59 5.60 -22.32
C TYR A 241 8.40 6.89 -22.51
N ARG A 242 7.84 7.90 -23.17
CA ARG A 242 8.53 9.18 -23.40
C ARG A 242 8.88 9.86 -22.07
N ALA A 243 7.92 10.00 -21.17
CA ALA A 243 8.14 10.65 -19.88
C ALA A 243 9.24 9.97 -19.05
N LEU A 244 9.27 8.64 -19.04
CA LEU A 244 10.32 7.88 -18.36
C LEU A 244 11.67 8.02 -19.06
N THR A 245 11.73 7.88 -20.39
CA THR A 245 12.99 8.05 -21.11
C THR A 245 13.53 9.47 -21.01
N ASP A 246 12.67 10.49 -21.04
CA ASP A 246 13.07 11.89 -20.87
C ASP A 246 13.63 12.12 -19.46
N LEU A 247 12.96 11.59 -18.41
CA LEU A 247 13.46 11.64 -17.04
C LEU A 247 14.87 11.01 -16.92
N ILE A 248 15.04 9.80 -17.46
CA ILE A 248 16.32 9.08 -17.38
C ILE A 248 17.40 9.79 -18.21
N TRP A 249 17.05 10.32 -19.38
CA TRP A 249 17.95 11.10 -20.22
C TRP A 249 18.43 12.36 -19.49
N ASP A 250 17.52 13.09 -18.84
CA ASP A 250 17.87 14.25 -18.02
C ASP A 250 18.81 13.86 -16.87
N ARG A 251 18.63 12.68 -16.27
CA ARG A 251 19.55 12.13 -15.25
C ARG A 251 20.93 11.74 -15.80
N MET A 252 21.08 11.48 -17.09
CA MET A 252 22.37 11.22 -17.74
C MET A 252 23.15 12.51 -18.07
N MET A 253 22.51 13.69 -17.98
CA MET A 253 23.17 14.95 -18.30
C MET A 253 24.01 15.49 -17.13
N PRO A 254 25.11 16.25 -17.40
CA PRO A 254 25.99 16.77 -16.34
C PRO A 254 25.28 17.62 -15.28
N GLU A 255 24.19 18.31 -15.65
CA GLU A 255 23.38 19.12 -14.74
C GLU A 255 22.74 18.30 -13.61
N ALA A 256 22.51 17.00 -13.85
CA ALA A 256 21.93 16.09 -12.88
C ALA A 256 22.91 15.60 -11.81
N TRP A 257 24.22 15.90 -11.92
CA TRP A 257 25.25 15.51 -10.95
C TRP A 257 24.93 15.89 -9.50
N LYS A 258 24.16 16.96 -9.28
CA LYS A 258 23.76 17.44 -7.94
C LYS A 258 22.43 16.87 -7.44
N GLN A 259 21.73 16.09 -8.26
CA GLN A 259 20.45 15.51 -7.90
C GLN A 259 20.66 14.26 -7.05
N LYS A 260 19.73 14.03 -6.13
CA LYS A 260 19.70 12.78 -5.35
C LYS A 260 19.32 11.61 -6.24
N PRO A 261 19.70 10.37 -5.88
CA PRO A 261 19.22 9.16 -6.55
C PRO A 261 17.70 9.14 -6.76
N LEU A 262 17.25 8.56 -7.87
CA LEU A 262 15.83 8.35 -8.17
C LEU A 262 15.24 7.37 -7.16
N THR A 263 14.06 7.71 -6.66
CA THR A 263 13.23 6.87 -5.79
C THR A 263 11.90 6.57 -6.46
N LYS A 264 11.08 5.70 -5.85
CA LYS A 264 9.71 5.46 -6.33
C LYS A 264 8.88 6.74 -6.50
N TYR A 265 9.15 7.78 -5.70
CA TYR A 265 8.42 9.06 -5.77
C TYR A 265 8.74 9.86 -7.02
N ASP A 266 9.92 9.64 -7.62
CA ASP A 266 10.30 10.26 -8.91
C ASP A 266 9.67 9.52 -10.10
N ILE A 267 9.34 8.23 -9.93
CA ILE A 267 8.77 7.40 -11.01
C ILE A 267 7.24 7.48 -11.04
N LEU A 268 6.56 7.59 -9.91
CA LEU A 268 5.09 7.70 -9.85
C LEU A 268 4.49 8.82 -10.73
N PRO A 269 5.11 10.01 -10.88
CA PRO A 269 4.64 11.05 -11.80
C PRO A 269 4.56 10.62 -13.26
N VAL A 270 5.38 9.66 -13.71
CA VAL A 270 5.29 9.06 -15.07
C VAL A 270 3.90 8.47 -15.32
N PHE A 271 3.24 8.00 -14.26
CA PHE A 271 1.90 7.40 -14.30
C PHE A 271 0.78 8.40 -13.96
N GLY A 272 1.07 9.70 -13.88
CA GLY A 272 0.09 10.71 -13.46
C GLY A 272 -0.27 10.63 -11.96
N CYS A 273 0.61 10.02 -11.17
CA CYS A 273 0.46 9.85 -9.72
C CYS A 273 1.46 10.78 -8.99
N PRO A 274 1.05 12.01 -8.62
CA PRO A 274 1.97 12.94 -7.97
C PRO A 274 2.26 12.58 -6.51
N THR A 275 1.40 11.80 -5.84
CA THR A 275 1.56 11.46 -4.43
C THR A 275 1.23 9.99 -4.18
N PHE A 276 1.92 9.37 -3.22
CA PHE A 276 1.81 7.95 -2.93
C PHE A 276 0.44 7.56 -2.35
N GLU A 277 -0.25 8.49 -1.69
CA GLU A 277 -1.59 8.27 -1.13
C GLU A 277 -2.61 7.95 -2.21
N ARG A 278 -2.40 8.40 -3.46
CA ARG A 278 -3.30 8.04 -4.57
C ARG A 278 -3.17 6.57 -4.97
N VAL A 279 -2.05 5.90 -4.67
CA VAL A 279 -1.87 4.46 -4.92
C VAL A 279 -2.76 3.63 -3.99
N TYR A 280 -2.99 4.11 -2.77
CA TYR A 280 -3.84 3.46 -1.76
C TYR A 280 -4.90 4.43 -1.25
N PRO A 281 -5.95 4.71 -2.05
CA PRO A 281 -6.90 5.78 -1.77
C PRO A 281 -7.83 5.49 -0.58
N ALA A 282 -7.94 4.26 -0.10
CA ALA A 282 -8.90 3.90 0.94
C ALA A 282 -8.32 2.88 1.92
N GLN A 283 -7.18 3.24 2.54
CA GLN A 283 -6.55 2.38 3.54
C GLN A 283 -7.51 2.04 4.69
N PRO A 284 -7.46 0.78 5.18
CA PRO A 284 -8.34 0.33 6.25
C PRO A 284 -8.04 1.02 7.58
N LYS A 285 -9.07 1.21 8.41
CA LYS A 285 -8.94 1.78 9.76
C LYS A 285 -9.43 0.80 10.82
N PHE A 286 -8.96 -0.44 10.71
CA PHE A 286 -9.32 -1.49 11.66
C PHE A 286 -8.66 -1.26 13.01
N GLU A 287 -9.43 -1.52 14.07
CA GLU A 287 -8.94 -1.53 15.43
C GLU A 287 -9.05 -2.94 15.99
N LEU A 288 -7.91 -3.61 16.05
CA LEU A 288 -7.82 -4.94 16.62
C LEU A 288 -7.64 -4.83 18.14
N PRO A 289 -8.37 -5.65 18.93
CA PRO A 289 -8.12 -5.73 20.36
C PRO A 289 -6.70 -6.24 20.61
N PRO A 290 -6.08 -5.89 21.75
CA PRO A 290 -4.73 -6.35 22.10
C PRO A 290 -4.62 -7.88 22.17
N TYR A 291 -5.74 -8.55 22.46
CA TYR A 291 -5.85 -10.00 22.48
C TYR A 291 -7.00 -10.43 21.57
N VAL A 292 -6.67 -11.17 20.51
CA VAL A 292 -7.66 -11.76 19.61
C VAL A 292 -7.92 -13.19 20.04
N LEU A 293 -9.15 -13.48 20.45
CA LEU A 293 -9.58 -14.83 20.81
C LEU A 293 -9.82 -15.67 19.56
N GLU A 294 -9.25 -16.86 19.54
CA GLU A 294 -9.51 -17.83 18.49
C GLU A 294 -10.88 -18.48 18.70
N ARG A 295 -11.75 -18.32 17.70
CA ARG A 295 -13.12 -18.83 17.73
C ARG A 295 -13.27 -20.16 17.02
N LYS A 296 -14.21 -20.98 17.48
CA LYS A 296 -14.58 -22.22 16.78
C LYS A 296 -15.05 -21.94 15.35
N GLU A 297 -15.87 -20.90 15.17
CA GLU A 297 -16.43 -20.54 13.87
C GLU A 297 -15.37 -20.06 12.87
N ALA A 298 -14.17 -19.66 13.33
CA ALA A 298 -13.09 -19.27 12.42
C ALA A 298 -12.66 -20.43 11.52
N SER A 299 -12.61 -21.64 12.07
CA SER A 299 -12.29 -22.84 11.30
C SER A 299 -13.45 -23.22 10.39
N GLU A 300 -14.69 -23.21 10.90
CA GLU A 300 -15.89 -23.53 10.11
C GLU A 300 -16.05 -22.60 8.91
N PHE A 301 -15.86 -21.30 9.13
CA PHE A 301 -15.91 -20.29 8.08
C PHE A 301 -14.81 -20.49 7.03
N ALA A 302 -13.58 -20.82 7.44
CA ALA A 302 -12.50 -21.15 6.51
C ALA A 302 -12.84 -22.37 5.63
N HIS A 303 -13.50 -23.40 6.18
CA HIS A 303 -13.97 -24.54 5.39
C HIS A 303 -15.02 -24.13 4.35
N THR A 304 -15.97 -23.26 4.73
CA THR A 304 -16.93 -22.68 3.78
C THR A 304 -16.23 -21.90 2.67
N VAL A 305 -15.22 -21.09 3.02
CA VAL A 305 -14.43 -20.32 2.03
C VAL A 305 -13.70 -21.25 1.06
N VAL A 306 -13.06 -22.30 1.55
CA VAL A 306 -12.38 -23.28 0.69
C VAL A 306 -13.38 -23.99 -0.24
N GLY A 307 -14.55 -24.39 0.28
CA GLY A 307 -15.58 -25.11 -0.47
C GLY A 307 -16.39 -24.28 -1.48
N SER A 308 -16.51 -22.97 -1.30
CA SER A 308 -17.38 -22.11 -2.12
C SER A 308 -16.73 -21.69 -3.45
N ALA A 309 -16.63 -22.60 -4.41
CA ALA A 309 -16.11 -22.28 -5.74
C ALA A 309 -17.16 -21.55 -6.60
N GLY A 310 -16.86 -20.31 -7.00
CA GLY A 310 -17.64 -19.56 -7.99
C GLY A 310 -18.89 -18.86 -7.48
N LYS A 311 -19.16 -18.88 -6.17
CA LYS A 311 -20.23 -18.10 -5.54
C LYS A 311 -19.66 -17.18 -4.45
N PRO A 312 -20.17 -15.94 -4.31
CA PRO A 312 -19.82 -15.12 -3.16
C PRO A 312 -20.33 -15.73 -1.86
N ILE A 313 -19.69 -15.37 -0.76
CA ILE A 313 -20.05 -15.82 0.58
C ILE A 313 -20.53 -14.60 1.38
N CYS A 314 -21.72 -14.68 1.96
CA CYS A 314 -22.27 -13.67 2.83
C CYS A 314 -22.05 -14.07 4.29
N LEU A 315 -21.08 -13.43 4.96
CA LEU A 315 -20.87 -13.54 6.40
C LEU A 315 -21.75 -12.48 7.10
N HIS A 316 -22.82 -12.92 7.76
CA HIS A 316 -23.76 -11.98 8.40
C HIS A 316 -23.99 -12.32 9.87
N SER A 317 -24.36 -11.30 10.63
CA SER A 317 -24.81 -11.41 12.02
C SER A 317 -25.34 -10.06 12.48
N SER A 318 -26.07 -10.03 13.59
CA SER A 318 -26.38 -8.78 14.29
C SER A 318 -25.10 -8.06 14.77
N GLY A 319 -25.25 -6.82 15.22
CA GLY A 319 -24.16 -5.98 15.72
C GLY A 319 -23.31 -6.65 16.81
N GLY A 320 -22.02 -6.32 16.83
CA GLY A 320 -21.11 -6.69 17.92
C GLY A 320 -20.67 -8.15 18.00
N LYS A 321 -20.98 -9.00 17.02
CA LYS A 321 -20.60 -10.44 16.98
C LYS A 321 -19.19 -10.73 16.47
N GLY A 322 -18.42 -9.73 16.06
CA GLY A 322 -16.99 -9.89 15.71
C GLY A 322 -16.69 -10.31 14.26
N LYS A 323 -17.53 -9.94 13.29
CA LYS A 323 -17.33 -10.23 11.86
C LYS A 323 -15.96 -9.76 11.34
N THR A 324 -15.62 -8.50 11.58
CA THR A 324 -14.33 -7.90 11.16
C THR A 324 -13.14 -8.65 11.75
N ILE A 325 -13.20 -9.05 13.03
CA ILE A 325 -12.13 -9.83 13.67
C ILE A 325 -12.00 -11.22 13.02
N LEU A 326 -13.12 -11.88 12.74
CA LEU A 326 -13.14 -13.20 12.09
C LEU A 326 -12.46 -13.17 10.72
N VAL A 327 -12.78 -12.19 9.88
CA VAL A 327 -12.20 -12.09 8.51
C VAL A 327 -10.73 -11.69 8.54
N GLN A 328 -10.29 -10.90 9.52
CA GLN A 328 -8.87 -10.59 9.75
C GLN A 328 -8.05 -11.82 10.16
N MET A 329 -8.67 -12.81 10.80
CA MET A 329 -8.02 -14.08 11.15
C MET A 329 -8.05 -15.11 10.03
N LEU A 330 -8.86 -14.90 8.98
CA LEU A 330 -9.16 -15.91 7.97
C LEU A 330 -7.90 -16.46 7.29
N GLU A 331 -6.93 -15.59 6.95
CA GLU A 331 -5.72 -16.00 6.24
C GLU A 331 -4.96 -17.11 6.97
N LYS A 332 -4.90 -17.05 8.31
CA LYS A 332 -4.22 -18.05 9.15
C LYS A 332 -4.91 -19.41 9.17
N LYS A 333 -6.16 -19.48 8.70
CA LYS A 333 -6.99 -20.70 8.64
C LYS A 333 -7.11 -21.27 7.24
N LEU A 334 -6.62 -20.55 6.22
CA LEU A 334 -6.61 -21.01 4.83
C LEU A 334 -5.35 -21.84 4.53
N PRO A 335 -5.32 -22.57 3.40
CA PRO A 335 -4.11 -23.25 2.94
C PRO A 335 -2.89 -22.33 2.91
N GLN A 336 -1.70 -22.87 3.20
CA GLN A 336 -0.46 -22.10 3.21
C GLN A 336 -0.27 -21.30 1.91
N HIS A 337 0.28 -20.09 2.00
CA HIS A 337 0.42 -19.14 0.88
C HIS A 337 -0.88 -18.54 0.34
N SER A 338 -2.05 -18.84 0.91
CA SER A 338 -3.27 -18.08 0.63
C SER A 338 -3.11 -16.61 1.06
N VAL A 339 -3.79 -15.72 0.36
CA VAL A 339 -3.77 -14.28 0.63
C VAL A 339 -5.19 -13.78 0.81
N VAL A 340 -5.41 -13.02 1.89
CA VAL A 340 -6.69 -12.37 2.17
C VAL A 340 -6.50 -10.85 2.12
N ILE A 341 -7.33 -10.18 1.32
CA ILE A 341 -7.43 -8.72 1.24
C ILE A 341 -8.75 -8.30 1.88
N VAL A 342 -8.71 -7.46 2.91
CA VAL A 342 -9.91 -7.01 3.63
C VAL A 342 -10.12 -5.52 3.38
N PHE A 343 -11.07 -5.21 2.49
CA PHE A 343 -11.48 -3.85 2.22
C PHE A 343 -12.50 -3.38 3.25
N ASP A 344 -12.13 -2.35 4.00
CA ASP A 344 -12.94 -1.76 5.07
C ASP A 344 -13.98 -0.77 4.48
N CYS A 345 -15.27 -1.10 4.50
CA CYS A 345 -16.29 -0.15 4.05
C CYS A 345 -16.76 0.82 5.16
N TYR A 346 -16.45 0.57 6.43
CA TYR A 346 -16.83 1.44 7.54
C TYR A 346 -15.80 2.56 7.76
N GLY A 347 -14.52 2.24 7.65
CA GLY A 347 -13.45 3.23 7.65
C GLY A 347 -13.33 4.01 8.93
N GLY A 348 -13.49 3.38 10.09
CA GLY A 348 -13.51 4.07 11.39
C GLY A 348 -14.56 5.20 11.44
N GLY A 349 -15.71 5.02 10.77
CA GLY A 349 -16.78 6.01 10.69
C GLY A 349 -16.59 7.10 9.63
N THR A 350 -15.54 7.03 8.82
CA THR A 350 -15.29 8.03 7.75
C THR A 350 -15.99 7.72 6.43
N TYR A 351 -16.69 6.59 6.30
CA TYR A 351 -17.41 6.20 5.08
C TYR A 351 -18.47 7.20 4.58
N LEU A 352 -18.97 8.08 5.44
CA LEU A 352 -19.88 9.18 5.09
C LEU A 352 -19.17 10.52 4.81
N ASN A 353 -17.84 10.58 4.98
CA ASN A 353 -17.06 11.74 4.57
C ASN A 353 -17.15 11.89 3.04
N PRO A 354 -17.54 13.05 2.49
CA PRO A 354 -17.56 13.26 1.05
C PRO A 354 -16.17 13.10 0.40
N ALA A 355 -15.07 13.35 1.11
CA ALA A 355 -13.70 13.13 0.62
C ALA A 355 -13.27 11.64 0.64
N ASP A 356 -13.93 10.81 1.45
CA ASP A 356 -13.67 9.37 1.57
C ASP A 356 -14.77 8.59 0.83
N THR A 357 -14.72 8.64 -0.51
CA THR A 357 -15.67 7.96 -1.40
C THR A 357 -15.37 6.47 -1.55
N ARG A 358 -15.10 5.75 -0.45
CA ARG A 358 -14.75 4.32 -0.45
C ARG A 358 -15.83 3.40 -1.02
N HIS A 359 -17.06 3.88 -1.14
CA HIS A 359 -18.16 3.19 -1.81
C HIS A 359 -18.07 3.24 -3.36
N THR A 360 -17.13 4.02 -3.92
CA THR A 360 -16.96 4.15 -5.37
C THR A 360 -15.94 3.16 -5.94
N PRO A 361 -16.11 2.72 -7.19
CA PRO A 361 -15.15 1.85 -7.88
C PRO A 361 -13.72 2.41 -7.87
N ASN A 362 -13.56 3.71 -8.14
CA ASN A 362 -12.25 4.37 -8.25
C ASN A 362 -11.40 4.29 -6.99
N ARG A 363 -12.03 4.21 -5.80
CA ARG A 363 -11.29 4.02 -4.55
C ARG A 363 -11.20 2.55 -4.16
N ALA A 364 -12.34 1.85 -4.13
CA ALA A 364 -12.39 0.48 -3.63
C ALA A 364 -11.56 -0.48 -4.47
N ILE A 365 -11.76 -0.45 -5.80
CA ILE A 365 -11.08 -1.39 -6.70
C ILE A 365 -9.59 -1.10 -6.73
N LEU A 366 -9.21 0.19 -6.79
CA LEU A 366 -7.80 0.58 -6.80
C LEU A 366 -7.08 0.16 -5.51
N GLN A 367 -7.72 0.37 -4.35
CA GLN A 367 -7.21 -0.09 -3.06
C GLN A 367 -7.00 -1.62 -3.06
N ILE A 368 -8.04 -2.38 -3.40
CA ILE A 368 -8.00 -3.85 -3.40
C ILE A 368 -6.93 -4.37 -4.36
N ALA A 369 -6.88 -3.82 -5.58
CA ALA A 369 -5.93 -4.21 -6.61
C ALA A 369 -4.47 -3.97 -6.18
N ASN A 370 -4.19 -2.82 -5.55
CA ASN A 370 -2.83 -2.47 -5.14
C ASN A 370 -2.40 -3.18 -3.85
N GLU A 371 -3.31 -3.39 -2.90
CA GLU A 371 -3.02 -4.25 -1.74
C GLU A 371 -2.76 -5.69 -2.17
N LEU A 372 -3.54 -6.21 -3.12
CA LEU A 372 -3.32 -7.54 -3.69
C LEU A 372 -1.93 -7.64 -4.36
N ALA A 373 -1.60 -6.66 -5.21
CA ALA A 373 -0.29 -6.57 -5.85
C ALA A 373 0.85 -6.56 -4.82
N ALA A 374 0.71 -5.77 -3.75
CA ALA A 374 1.68 -5.72 -2.66
C ALA A 374 1.87 -7.05 -1.94
N ARG A 375 0.78 -7.76 -1.68
CA ARG A 375 0.79 -9.03 -0.95
C ARG A 375 1.28 -10.21 -1.79
N THR A 376 1.02 -10.21 -3.10
CA THR A 376 1.39 -11.31 -4.00
C THR A 376 2.62 -11.03 -4.86
N ARG A 377 3.25 -9.85 -4.74
CA ARG A 377 4.34 -9.39 -5.62
C ARG A 377 3.89 -9.28 -7.09
N GLY A 378 2.65 -8.83 -7.28
CA GLY A 378 2.07 -8.53 -8.58
C GLY A 378 2.31 -7.07 -8.99
N PRO A 379 2.01 -6.70 -10.26
CA PRO A 379 2.10 -5.32 -10.70
C PRO A 379 0.96 -4.46 -10.13
N LEU A 380 1.28 -3.23 -9.72
CA LEU A 380 0.31 -2.23 -9.28
C LEU A 380 -0.66 -1.84 -10.42
N LEU A 381 -1.84 -1.34 -10.06
CA LEU A 381 -2.70 -0.52 -10.91
C LEU A 381 -2.34 0.96 -10.68
N LEU A 382 -1.69 1.58 -11.66
CA LEU A 382 -1.30 2.99 -11.65
C LEU A 382 -2.06 3.77 -12.72
N ARG A 383 -3.37 3.53 -12.80
CA ARG A 383 -4.29 4.25 -13.67
C ARG A 383 -5.51 4.70 -12.87
N PHE A 384 -5.79 6.00 -12.88
CA PHE A 384 -6.68 6.66 -11.90
C PHE A 384 -7.92 7.31 -12.52
N ASP A 385 -8.04 7.27 -13.85
CA ASP A 385 -9.10 7.90 -14.66
C ASP A 385 -9.90 6.86 -15.45
N LEU A 386 -9.87 5.59 -15.03
CA LEU A 386 -10.61 4.52 -15.66
C LEU A 386 -12.11 4.61 -15.36
N LEU A 387 -12.91 4.15 -16.31
CA LEU A 387 -14.33 3.93 -16.10
C LEU A 387 -14.55 2.76 -15.12
N PRO A 388 -15.67 2.71 -14.39
CA PRO A 388 -15.99 1.62 -13.47
C PRO A 388 -15.83 0.21 -14.06
N GLU A 389 -16.30 -0.01 -15.29
CA GLU A 389 -16.20 -1.28 -16.00
C GLU A 389 -14.75 -1.69 -16.29
N ASP A 390 -13.91 -0.73 -16.66
CA ASP A 390 -12.48 -0.97 -16.91
C ASP A 390 -11.73 -1.28 -15.62
N LEU A 391 -12.10 -0.63 -14.51
CA LEU A 391 -11.53 -0.94 -13.19
C LEU A 391 -11.85 -2.38 -12.76
N LEU A 392 -13.09 -2.82 -12.96
CA LEU A 392 -13.49 -4.20 -12.65
C LEU A 392 -12.70 -5.20 -13.50
N LEU A 393 -12.54 -4.93 -14.81
CA LEU A 393 -11.70 -5.76 -15.67
C LEU A 393 -10.25 -5.82 -15.20
N GLU A 394 -9.68 -4.68 -14.80
CA GLU A 394 -8.32 -4.60 -14.28
C GLU A 394 -8.15 -5.29 -12.91
N LEU A 395 -9.18 -5.30 -12.08
CA LEU A 395 -9.21 -6.08 -10.84
C LEU A 395 -9.16 -7.58 -11.14
N LEU A 396 -10.01 -8.07 -12.05
CA LEU A 396 -10.06 -9.48 -12.40
C LEU A 396 -8.73 -9.98 -12.96
N LYS A 397 -8.07 -9.19 -13.83
CA LYS A 397 -6.72 -9.50 -14.33
C LYS A 397 -5.70 -9.62 -13.19
N ARG A 398 -5.77 -8.73 -12.21
CA ARG A 398 -4.85 -8.75 -11.05
C ARG A 398 -5.12 -9.92 -10.12
N VAL A 399 -6.38 -10.27 -9.92
CA VAL A 399 -6.76 -11.50 -9.19
C VAL A 399 -6.22 -12.73 -9.91
N GLU A 400 -6.33 -12.81 -11.23
CA GLU A 400 -5.79 -13.93 -12.00
C GLU A 400 -4.25 -14.01 -11.89
N ILE A 401 -3.56 -12.88 -12.01
CA ILE A 401 -2.10 -12.81 -11.81
C ILE A 401 -1.74 -13.27 -10.38
N ALA A 402 -2.41 -12.73 -9.36
CA ALA A 402 -2.18 -13.05 -7.97
C ALA A 402 -2.37 -14.55 -7.69
N VAL A 403 -3.47 -15.15 -8.16
CA VAL A 403 -3.70 -16.59 -8.07
C VAL A 403 -2.54 -17.36 -8.72
N SER A 404 -2.15 -16.98 -9.94
CA SER A 404 -1.06 -17.66 -10.65
C SER A 404 0.29 -17.59 -9.92
N LEU A 405 0.53 -16.52 -9.16
CA LEU A 405 1.76 -16.32 -8.39
C LEU A 405 1.77 -17.17 -7.12
N ILE A 406 0.68 -17.14 -6.34
CA ILE A 406 0.61 -17.91 -5.09
C ILE A 406 0.50 -19.42 -5.34
N GLN A 407 -0.17 -19.83 -6.43
CA GLN A 407 -0.34 -21.26 -6.74
C GLN A 407 0.92 -21.93 -7.28
N LYS A 408 1.93 -21.15 -7.71
CA LYS A 408 3.29 -21.68 -7.95
C LYS A 408 3.96 -22.14 -6.65
N LEU A 409 3.59 -21.56 -5.51
CA LEU A 409 4.12 -21.91 -4.20
C LEU A 409 3.29 -23.02 -3.53
N ASN A 410 1.96 -22.94 -3.63
CA ASN A 410 1.06 -23.98 -3.17
C ASN A 410 -0.18 -24.07 -4.10
N PRO A 411 -0.38 -25.18 -4.84
CA PRO A 411 -1.53 -25.34 -5.75
C PRO A 411 -2.91 -25.13 -5.11
N ASP A 412 -3.03 -25.37 -3.80
CA ASP A 412 -4.29 -25.23 -3.06
C ASP A 412 -4.49 -23.82 -2.46
N ALA A 413 -3.52 -22.91 -2.63
CA ALA A 413 -3.62 -21.54 -2.14
C ALA A 413 -4.74 -20.76 -2.83
N LEU A 414 -5.38 -19.89 -2.06
CA LEU A 414 -6.51 -19.07 -2.48
C LEU A 414 -6.23 -17.58 -2.36
N VAL A 415 -6.75 -16.79 -3.29
CA VAL A 415 -6.92 -15.34 -3.13
C VAL A 415 -8.33 -15.07 -2.62
N VAL A 416 -8.47 -14.45 -1.45
CA VAL A 416 -9.78 -14.09 -0.89
C VAL A 416 -9.89 -12.58 -0.79
N ILE A 417 -10.87 -12.01 -1.48
CA ILE A 417 -11.25 -10.61 -1.33
C ILE A 417 -12.42 -10.57 -0.35
N VAL A 418 -12.25 -9.83 0.74
CA VAL A 418 -13.28 -9.56 1.73
C VAL A 418 -13.70 -8.11 1.60
N VAL A 419 -14.98 -7.86 1.38
CA VAL A 419 -15.59 -6.53 1.51
C VAL A 419 -16.28 -6.50 2.87
N ASP A 420 -15.58 -5.95 3.86
CA ASP A 420 -16.07 -5.87 5.24
C ASP A 420 -17.02 -4.67 5.39
N ALA A 421 -18.13 -4.88 6.11
CA ALA A 421 -19.21 -3.92 6.30
C ALA A 421 -19.81 -3.42 4.98
N ALA A 422 -20.04 -4.34 4.03
CA ALA A 422 -20.51 -4.04 2.67
C ALA A 422 -21.83 -3.22 2.65
N ASP A 423 -22.67 -3.38 3.67
CA ASP A 423 -23.88 -2.59 3.87
C ASP A 423 -23.59 -1.10 4.08
N ASN A 424 -22.47 -0.73 4.72
CA ASN A 424 -22.03 0.66 4.84
C ASN A 424 -21.69 1.27 3.47
N SER A 425 -21.12 0.49 2.55
CA SER A 425 -20.87 0.96 1.19
C SER A 425 -22.18 1.28 0.45
N VAL A 426 -23.19 0.41 0.58
CA VAL A 426 -24.52 0.64 -0.01
C VAL A 426 -25.21 1.85 0.63
N TYR A 427 -25.13 1.97 1.95
CA TYR A 427 -25.68 3.12 2.66
C TYR A 427 -25.04 4.44 2.21
N ALA A 428 -23.71 4.53 2.20
CA ALA A 428 -22.99 5.74 1.75
C ALA A 428 -23.32 6.12 0.29
N ALA A 429 -23.45 5.13 -0.59
CA ALA A 429 -23.87 5.36 -1.97
C ALA A 429 -25.29 5.92 -2.03
N SER A 430 -26.23 5.36 -1.25
CA SER A 430 -27.63 5.81 -1.22
C SER A 430 -27.79 7.26 -0.73
N GLU A 431 -27.05 7.66 0.31
CA GLU A 431 -27.04 9.05 0.81
C GLU A 431 -26.62 10.04 -0.28
N LYS A 432 -25.68 9.63 -1.15
CA LYS A 432 -25.18 10.43 -2.28
C LYS A 432 -25.99 10.25 -3.56
N ASN A 433 -27.00 9.38 -3.58
CA ASN A 433 -27.73 8.96 -4.78
C ASN A 433 -26.81 8.38 -5.87
N GLU A 434 -25.82 7.62 -5.44
CA GLU A 434 -24.83 6.94 -6.26
C GLU A 434 -25.03 5.41 -6.19
N LYS A 435 -24.37 4.67 -7.07
CA LYS A 435 -24.31 3.20 -7.02
C LYS A 435 -23.08 2.76 -6.23
N SER A 436 -23.25 1.78 -5.34
CA SER A 436 -22.14 1.17 -4.60
C SER A 436 -21.38 0.20 -5.50
N PHE A 437 -20.04 0.24 -5.45
CA PHE A 437 -19.18 -0.66 -6.24
C PHE A 437 -19.47 -2.15 -5.98
N ILE A 438 -20.00 -2.48 -4.79
CA ILE A 438 -20.25 -3.86 -4.38
C ILE A 438 -21.29 -4.55 -5.26
N HIS A 439 -22.29 -3.81 -5.76
CA HIS A 439 -23.32 -4.37 -6.63
C HIS A 439 -22.73 -4.86 -7.94
N ASP A 440 -21.79 -4.12 -8.53
CA ASP A 440 -21.11 -4.54 -9.75
C ASP A 440 -20.07 -5.64 -9.49
N LEU A 441 -19.36 -5.58 -8.35
CA LEU A 441 -18.36 -6.59 -7.98
C LEU A 441 -18.96 -7.98 -7.74
N LEU A 442 -20.14 -8.04 -7.10
CA LEU A 442 -20.85 -9.29 -6.82
C LEU A 442 -21.29 -10.04 -8.09
N GLU A 443 -21.49 -9.33 -9.19
CA GLU A 443 -21.88 -9.90 -10.48
C GLU A 443 -20.67 -10.42 -11.29
N GLN A 444 -19.44 -10.14 -10.86
CA GLN A 444 -18.25 -10.49 -11.64
C GLN A 444 -17.91 -11.98 -11.59
N PRO A 445 -17.51 -12.59 -12.73
CA PRO A 445 -17.01 -13.96 -12.77
C PRO A 445 -15.58 -14.01 -12.23
N LEU A 446 -15.44 -14.23 -10.92
CA LEU A 446 -14.14 -14.29 -10.27
C LEU A 446 -13.24 -15.40 -10.85
N PRO A 447 -11.93 -15.15 -11.02
CA PRO A 447 -10.99 -16.16 -11.49
C PRO A 447 -11.00 -17.41 -10.62
N ARG A 448 -10.76 -18.57 -11.23
CA ARG A 448 -10.55 -19.82 -10.47
C ARG A 448 -9.41 -19.62 -9.48
N GLY A 449 -9.52 -20.22 -8.29
CA GLY A 449 -8.57 -20.01 -7.20
C GLY A 449 -8.81 -18.73 -6.39
N SER A 450 -9.88 -17.97 -6.67
CA SER A 450 -10.27 -16.81 -5.87
C SER A 450 -11.65 -16.97 -5.19
N ARG A 451 -11.90 -16.17 -4.15
CA ARG A 451 -13.14 -16.11 -3.37
C ARG A 451 -13.52 -14.67 -3.08
N LEU A 452 -14.82 -14.38 -3.05
CA LEU A 452 -15.37 -13.11 -2.57
C LEU A 452 -16.21 -13.37 -1.33
N VAL A 453 -15.85 -12.69 -0.26
CA VAL A 453 -16.61 -12.65 0.99
C VAL A 453 -17.14 -11.24 1.14
N VAL A 454 -18.42 -11.11 1.49
CA VAL A 454 -18.98 -9.86 1.96
C VAL A 454 -19.43 -10.02 3.40
N THR A 455 -19.20 -9.01 4.22
CA THR A 455 -19.75 -8.98 5.58
C THR A 455 -20.83 -7.93 5.68
N CYS A 456 -21.91 -8.23 6.39
CA CYS A 456 -22.99 -7.27 6.61
C CYS A 456 -23.75 -7.57 7.90
N ARG A 457 -24.63 -6.65 8.28
CA ARG A 457 -25.63 -6.96 9.31
C ARG A 457 -26.74 -7.83 8.75
N THR A 458 -27.29 -8.72 9.58
CA THR A 458 -28.36 -9.65 9.16
C THR A 458 -29.58 -8.88 8.65
N GLU A 459 -29.96 -7.80 9.33
CA GLU A 459 -31.07 -6.91 8.96
C GLU A 459 -30.84 -6.14 7.66
N ASN A 460 -29.57 -5.94 7.26
CA ASN A 460 -29.18 -5.22 6.04
C ASN A 460 -28.83 -6.17 4.89
N LYS A 461 -29.08 -7.48 5.01
CA LYS A 461 -28.67 -8.44 3.97
C LYS A 461 -29.33 -8.14 2.61
N GLU A 462 -30.60 -7.75 2.62
CA GLU A 462 -31.39 -7.53 1.41
C GLU A 462 -30.87 -6.36 0.55
N ILE A 463 -30.32 -5.30 1.15
CA ILE A 463 -29.85 -4.12 0.39
C ILE A 463 -28.60 -4.41 -0.46
N LEU A 464 -27.90 -5.51 -0.20
CA LEU A 464 -26.77 -5.95 -1.00
C LEU A 464 -27.17 -6.55 -2.34
N ASN A 465 -28.44 -6.92 -2.54
CA ASN A 465 -28.93 -7.59 -3.75
C ASN A 465 -28.04 -8.78 -4.17
N LEU A 466 -27.73 -9.66 -3.20
CA LEU A 466 -26.79 -10.77 -3.42
C LEU A 466 -27.30 -11.70 -4.53
N PRO A 467 -26.43 -12.14 -5.47
CA PRO A 467 -26.74 -13.22 -6.39
C PRO A 467 -26.82 -14.57 -5.63
N GLU A 468 -26.84 -15.69 -6.36
CA GLU A 468 -26.69 -17.00 -5.72
C GLU A 468 -25.40 -17.05 -4.88
N HIS A 469 -25.53 -17.30 -3.58
CA HIS A 469 -24.45 -17.15 -2.60
C HIS A 469 -24.50 -18.24 -1.53
N GLU A 470 -23.37 -18.46 -0.88
CA GLU A 470 -23.28 -19.23 0.36
C GLU A 470 -23.51 -18.29 1.55
N SER A 471 -24.35 -18.68 2.50
CA SER A 471 -24.66 -17.87 3.69
C SER A 471 -23.99 -18.46 4.92
N PHE A 472 -23.30 -17.62 5.71
CA PHE A 472 -22.71 -18.00 6.99
C PHE A 472 -23.17 -17.02 8.07
N GLU A 473 -23.98 -17.51 9.01
CA GLU A 473 -24.43 -16.70 10.15
C GLU A 473 -23.45 -16.84 11.32
N LEU A 474 -22.86 -15.73 11.77
CA LEU A 474 -21.91 -15.72 12.87
C LEU A 474 -22.63 -15.62 14.24
N GLY A 475 -22.40 -16.61 15.10
CA GLY A 475 -22.90 -16.64 16.47
C GLY A 475 -22.22 -15.64 17.41
N GLY A 476 -22.73 -15.56 18.65
CA GLY A 476 -21.96 -14.99 19.77
C GLY A 476 -20.87 -15.95 20.23
N PHE A 477 -20.06 -15.51 21.19
CA PHE A 477 -19.18 -16.41 21.91
C PHE A 477 -19.97 -17.53 22.56
N ASP A 478 -19.43 -18.73 22.52
CA ASP A 478 -19.87 -19.81 23.39
C ASP A 478 -19.38 -19.58 24.84
N LEU A 479 -19.75 -20.48 25.75
CA LEU A 479 -19.37 -20.36 27.15
C LEU A 479 -17.84 -20.42 27.33
N SER A 480 -17.15 -21.25 26.56
CA SER A 480 -15.69 -21.43 26.65
C SER A 480 -14.94 -20.20 26.13
N GLU A 481 -15.44 -19.58 25.07
CA GLU A 481 -14.92 -18.35 24.49
C GLU A 481 -15.16 -17.17 25.44
N SER A 482 -16.34 -17.11 26.07
CA SER A 482 -16.65 -16.11 27.11
C SER A 482 -15.76 -16.29 28.35
N ALA A 483 -15.47 -17.53 28.74
CA ALA A 483 -14.54 -17.85 29.82
C ALA A 483 -13.12 -17.35 29.49
N ALA A 484 -12.65 -17.64 28.27
CA ALA A 484 -11.35 -17.20 27.80
C ALA A 484 -11.28 -15.66 27.78
N HIS A 485 -12.32 -14.99 27.30
CA HIS A 485 -12.38 -13.54 27.28
C HIS A 485 -12.34 -12.91 28.68
N LEU A 486 -13.17 -13.40 29.60
CA LEU A 486 -13.22 -12.87 30.97
C LEU A 486 -11.88 -13.07 31.70
N ARG A 487 -11.29 -14.26 31.55
CA ARG A 487 -10.05 -14.65 32.23
C ARG A 487 -8.80 -13.95 31.69
N LEU A 488 -8.86 -13.31 30.53
CA LEU A 488 -7.80 -12.39 30.09
C LEU A 488 -7.62 -11.22 31.05
N TYR A 489 -8.71 -10.74 31.65
CA TYR A 489 -8.70 -9.60 32.57
C TYR A 489 -8.81 -10.00 34.04
N TYR A 490 -9.47 -11.13 34.30
CA TYR A 490 -9.66 -11.70 35.63
C TYR A 490 -9.25 -13.18 35.66
N PRO A 491 -7.94 -13.48 35.75
CA PRO A 491 -7.44 -14.86 35.69
C PRO A 491 -8.07 -15.81 36.71
N ASP A 492 -8.44 -15.28 37.87
CA ASP A 492 -9.02 -16.04 38.99
C ASP A 492 -10.56 -16.15 38.93
N ALA A 493 -11.22 -15.70 37.85
CA ALA A 493 -12.67 -15.77 37.71
C ALA A 493 -13.19 -17.22 37.76
N THR A 494 -14.14 -17.50 38.65
CA THR A 494 -14.71 -18.84 38.85
C THR A 494 -15.61 -19.23 37.69
N ASP A 495 -15.89 -20.54 37.56
CA ASP A 495 -16.81 -21.03 36.51
C ASP A 495 -18.23 -20.46 36.69
N GLU A 496 -18.70 -20.25 37.94
CA GLU A 496 -20.00 -19.61 38.18
C GLU A 496 -20.03 -18.15 37.73
N GLN A 497 -18.94 -17.39 37.94
CA GLN A 497 -18.84 -16.00 37.48
C GLN A 497 -18.78 -15.92 35.95
N VAL A 498 -18.12 -16.88 35.31
CA VAL A 498 -18.08 -17.02 33.85
C VAL A 498 -19.47 -17.33 33.30
N GLU A 499 -20.22 -18.25 33.92
CA GLU A 499 -21.59 -18.56 33.53
C GLU A 499 -22.51 -17.35 33.67
N GLU A 500 -22.42 -16.62 34.80
CA GLU A 500 -23.18 -15.39 35.01
C GLU A 500 -22.80 -14.35 33.93
N PHE A 501 -21.51 -14.12 33.68
CA PHE A 501 -21.04 -13.17 32.65
C PHE A 501 -21.54 -13.54 31.25
N HIS A 502 -21.45 -14.81 30.88
CA HIS A 502 -21.91 -15.31 29.58
C HIS A 502 -23.43 -15.12 29.42
N GLN A 503 -24.21 -15.47 30.44
CA GLN A 503 -25.66 -15.32 30.44
C GLN A 503 -26.08 -13.84 30.37
N LEU A 504 -25.47 -12.98 31.18
CA LEU A 504 -25.80 -11.54 31.23
C LEU A 504 -25.46 -10.81 29.93
N THR A 505 -24.48 -11.31 29.17
CA THR A 505 -24.06 -10.74 27.88
C THR A 505 -24.63 -11.45 26.67
N ASN A 506 -25.36 -12.56 26.87
CA ASN A 506 -25.84 -13.43 25.80
C ASN A 506 -24.72 -13.84 24.80
N GLY A 507 -23.49 -13.99 25.33
CA GLY A 507 -22.29 -14.24 24.55
C GLY A 507 -21.96 -13.18 23.49
N ILE A 508 -22.45 -11.94 23.56
CA ILE A 508 -22.15 -10.89 22.56
C ILE A 508 -20.74 -10.32 22.84
N PRO A 509 -19.73 -10.52 21.95
CA PRO A 509 -18.36 -10.05 22.18
C PRO A 509 -18.25 -8.55 22.46
N ARG A 510 -18.92 -7.70 21.68
CA ARG A 510 -18.91 -6.24 21.90
C ARG A 510 -19.50 -5.84 23.24
N LEU A 511 -20.58 -6.50 23.67
CA LEU A 511 -21.21 -6.23 24.96
C LEU A 511 -20.29 -6.63 26.12
N GLN A 512 -19.59 -7.76 25.98
CA GLN A 512 -18.54 -8.16 26.92
C GLN A 512 -17.44 -7.11 27.00
N GLU A 513 -16.97 -6.58 25.86
CA GLU A 513 -15.95 -5.51 25.83
C GLU A 513 -16.45 -4.21 26.51
N TYR A 514 -17.68 -3.79 26.22
CA TYR A 514 -18.28 -2.63 26.88
C TYR A 514 -18.36 -2.81 28.40
N ALA A 515 -18.75 -3.97 28.89
CA ALA A 515 -18.77 -4.26 30.32
C ALA A 515 -17.35 -4.26 30.92
N LEU A 516 -16.38 -4.81 30.20
CA LEU A 516 -14.97 -4.85 30.60
C LEU A 516 -14.28 -3.49 30.55
N SER A 517 -14.93 -2.44 30.02
CA SER A 517 -14.47 -1.06 30.18
C SER A 517 -14.47 -0.61 31.65
N PHE A 518 -15.29 -1.24 32.51
CA PHE A 518 -15.34 -1.02 33.96
C PHE A 518 -14.32 -1.85 34.73
N ARG A 519 -13.38 -2.53 34.05
CA ARG A 519 -12.52 -3.54 34.68
C ARG A 519 -11.73 -3.08 35.91
N GLN A 520 -11.37 -1.79 35.95
CA GLN A 520 -10.66 -1.17 37.07
C GLN A 520 -11.47 -1.13 38.38
N GLN A 521 -12.79 -1.32 38.30
CA GLN A 521 -13.71 -1.33 39.45
C GLN A 521 -13.89 -2.75 40.03
N GLY A 522 -13.28 -3.77 39.43
CA GLY A 522 -13.39 -5.17 39.84
C GLY A 522 -14.53 -5.94 39.17
N LEU A 523 -14.44 -7.28 39.22
CA LEU A 523 -15.37 -8.19 38.53
C LEU A 523 -16.82 -8.03 39.00
N ASP A 524 -17.04 -7.84 40.30
CA ASP A 524 -18.39 -7.63 40.86
C ASP A 524 -19.06 -6.38 40.28
N ALA A 525 -18.30 -5.30 40.04
CA ALA A 525 -18.80 -4.08 39.41
C ALA A 525 -19.14 -4.29 37.93
N VAL A 526 -18.32 -5.07 37.22
CA VAL A 526 -18.59 -5.47 35.83
C VAL A 526 -19.90 -6.26 35.74
N LEU A 527 -20.06 -7.30 36.56
CA LEU A 527 -21.29 -8.10 36.61
C LEU A 527 -22.51 -7.26 37.04
N ALA A 528 -22.35 -6.37 38.03
CA ALA A 528 -23.42 -5.47 38.45
C ALA A 528 -23.88 -4.54 37.32
N SER A 529 -22.96 -4.02 36.50
CA SER A 529 -23.30 -3.16 35.35
C SER A 529 -24.11 -3.89 34.26
N LEU A 530 -24.00 -5.21 34.22
CA LEU A 530 -24.68 -6.07 33.26
C LEU A 530 -26.05 -6.55 33.74
N ARG A 531 -26.37 -6.43 35.04
CA ARG A 531 -27.69 -6.82 35.59
C ARG A 531 -28.77 -5.82 35.14
N PRO A 532 -29.99 -6.28 34.80
CA PRO A 532 -30.53 -7.63 35.04
C PRO A 532 -30.18 -8.69 33.99
N GLY A 533 -29.40 -8.34 32.96
CA GLY A 533 -29.05 -9.21 31.83
C GLY A 533 -29.62 -8.67 30.51
N TRP A 534 -28.76 -8.53 29.51
CA TRP A 534 -29.10 -7.88 28.24
C TRP A 534 -29.11 -8.90 27.10
N LYS A 535 -30.23 -8.99 26.38
CA LYS A 535 -30.36 -9.89 25.23
C LYS A 535 -29.73 -9.32 23.96
N THR A 536 -29.66 -7.99 23.85
CA THR A 536 -29.17 -7.24 22.69
C THR A 536 -28.25 -6.10 23.13
N LEU A 537 -27.37 -5.67 22.22
CA LEU A 537 -26.49 -4.52 22.45
C LEU A 537 -27.30 -3.21 22.61
N GLU A 538 -28.36 -3.05 21.83
CA GLU A 538 -29.28 -1.91 21.88
C GLU A 538 -29.87 -1.70 23.28
N GLY A 539 -30.34 -2.77 23.93
CA GLY A 539 -30.90 -2.67 25.28
C GLY A 539 -29.88 -2.24 26.33
N PHE A 540 -28.62 -2.69 26.20
CA PHE A 540 -27.54 -2.23 27.05
C PHE A 540 -27.23 -0.73 26.83
N LEU A 541 -27.13 -0.32 25.56
CA LEU A 541 -26.88 1.08 25.21
C LEU A 541 -28.01 1.99 25.68
N ASP A 542 -29.27 1.59 25.56
CA ASP A 542 -30.42 2.31 26.11
C ASP A 542 -30.27 2.59 27.60
N ASN A 543 -29.89 1.58 28.37
CA ASN A 543 -29.67 1.74 29.80
C ASN A 543 -28.47 2.65 30.10
N CYS A 544 -27.37 2.52 29.36
CA CYS A 544 -26.24 3.45 29.48
C CYS A 544 -26.65 4.90 29.22
N PHE A 545 -27.46 5.14 28.19
CA PHE A 545 -27.98 6.46 27.87
C PHE A 545 -28.92 7.00 28.95
N ASP A 546 -29.81 6.17 29.47
CA ASP A 546 -30.73 6.57 30.53
C ASP A 546 -29.99 6.85 31.85
N GLU A 547 -28.95 6.08 32.18
CA GLU A 547 -28.06 6.36 33.32
C GLU A 547 -27.25 7.64 33.13
N ALA A 548 -26.71 7.88 31.92
CA ALA A 548 -26.03 9.14 31.59
C ALA A 548 -26.97 10.34 31.78
N LYS A 549 -28.24 10.22 31.35
CA LYS A 549 -29.27 11.23 31.60
C LYS A 549 -29.56 11.47 33.08
N LYS A 550 -29.61 10.42 33.90
CA LYS A 550 -29.82 10.57 35.35
C LYS A 550 -28.65 11.25 36.06
N ARG A 551 -27.42 11.03 35.57
CA ARG A 551 -26.19 11.65 36.12
C ARG A 551 -26.00 13.09 35.65
N SER A 552 -26.44 13.38 34.43
CA SER A 552 -26.43 14.73 33.89
C SER A 552 -27.43 15.63 34.62
N GLY A 553 -27.02 16.87 34.88
CA GLY A 553 -27.92 17.92 35.37
C GLY A 553 -28.89 18.43 34.31
N THR A 554 -28.66 18.09 33.03
CA THR A 554 -29.42 18.55 31.86
C THR A 554 -29.60 17.41 30.84
N PRO A 555 -30.56 16.49 31.06
CA PRO A 555 -30.82 15.33 30.20
C PRO A 555 -31.09 15.69 28.72
N GLU A 556 -31.67 16.86 28.46
CA GLU A 556 -31.98 17.37 27.12
C GLU A 556 -30.72 17.72 26.31
N ASP A 557 -29.61 18.06 26.98
CA ASP A 557 -28.33 18.33 26.32
C ASP A 557 -27.79 17.06 25.65
N ILE A 558 -27.92 15.90 26.31
CA ILE A 558 -27.47 14.61 25.79
C ILE A 558 -28.17 14.27 24.46
N ASN A 559 -29.50 14.45 24.40
CA ASN A 559 -30.25 14.22 23.17
C ASN A 559 -29.78 15.15 22.05
N ARG A 560 -29.63 16.45 22.34
CA ARG A 560 -29.18 17.45 21.35
C ARG A 560 -27.75 17.18 20.86
N ILE A 561 -26.87 16.70 21.73
CA ILE A 561 -25.52 16.26 21.35
C ILE A 561 -25.63 15.07 20.38
N CYS A 562 -26.36 14.01 20.72
CA CYS A 562 -26.53 12.84 19.85
C CYS A 562 -27.11 13.21 18.48
N GLU A 563 -28.16 14.02 18.46
CA GLU A 563 -28.77 14.57 17.24
C GLU A 563 -27.73 15.32 16.39
N ALA A 564 -26.93 16.18 16.99
CA ALA A 564 -25.86 16.90 16.30
C ALA A 564 -24.80 15.95 15.74
N LEU A 565 -24.39 14.93 16.51
CA LEU A 565 -23.39 13.96 16.07
C LEU A 565 -23.87 13.14 14.88
N ILE A 566 -25.13 12.71 14.83
CA ILE A 566 -25.66 11.95 13.69
C ILE A 566 -25.78 12.82 12.44
N ALA A 567 -26.21 14.07 12.62
CA ALA A 567 -26.56 14.97 11.52
C ALA A 567 -25.35 15.65 10.86
N LEU A 568 -24.29 15.94 11.63
CA LEU A 568 -23.12 16.65 11.10
C LEU A 568 -22.23 15.75 10.20
N PRO A 569 -21.68 16.30 9.10
CA PRO A 569 -20.71 15.58 8.28
C PRO A 569 -19.48 15.10 9.05
N ARG A 570 -18.86 14.04 8.56
CA ARG A 570 -17.61 13.50 9.11
C ARG A 570 -16.40 14.13 8.42
N PRO A 571 -15.30 14.43 9.14
CA PRO A 571 -15.14 14.36 10.61
C PRO A 571 -15.93 15.46 11.33
N ILE A 572 -16.45 15.22 12.54
CA ILE A 572 -17.30 16.21 13.24
C ILE A 572 -16.43 17.15 14.08
N PRO A 573 -16.31 18.45 13.79
CA PRO A 573 -15.54 19.34 14.66
C PRO A 573 -16.31 19.65 15.95
N LEU A 574 -15.61 19.66 17.09
CA LEU A 574 -16.21 19.92 18.41
C LEU A 574 -17.03 21.21 18.43
N VAL A 575 -16.52 22.26 17.77
CA VAL A 575 -17.15 23.57 17.70
C VAL A 575 -18.52 23.51 17.04
N TYR A 576 -18.67 22.78 15.93
CA TYR A 576 -19.97 22.64 15.25
C TYR A 576 -20.93 21.74 16.03
N ALA A 577 -20.43 20.66 16.64
CA ALA A 577 -21.25 19.80 17.50
C ALA A 577 -21.82 20.58 18.70
N ALA A 578 -20.97 21.36 19.39
CA ALA A 578 -21.36 22.18 20.53
C ALA A 578 -22.37 23.27 20.12
N ALA A 579 -22.09 24.00 19.04
CA ALA A 579 -22.95 25.06 18.53
C ALA A 579 -24.33 24.53 18.10
N LEU A 580 -24.36 23.39 17.40
CA LEU A 580 -25.61 22.79 16.95
C LEU A 580 -26.41 22.18 18.11
N ALA A 581 -25.74 21.57 19.09
CA ALA A 581 -26.40 21.07 20.30
C ALA A 581 -26.84 22.21 21.25
N GLY A 582 -26.26 23.41 21.10
CA GLY A 582 -26.52 24.55 21.99
C GLY A 582 -25.94 24.34 23.38
N VAL A 583 -24.76 23.73 23.46
CA VAL A 583 -24.06 23.37 24.70
C VAL A 583 -22.65 23.95 24.69
N PRO A 584 -22.04 24.23 25.86
CA PRO A 584 -20.64 24.63 25.91
C PRO A 584 -19.71 23.45 25.55
N PRO A 585 -18.51 23.67 24.98
CA PRO A 585 -17.59 22.59 24.59
C PRO A 585 -17.27 21.60 25.72
N GLU A 586 -17.22 22.07 26.97
CA GLU A 586 -16.99 21.24 28.17
C GLU A 586 -18.09 20.17 28.37
N ALA A 587 -19.30 20.41 27.88
CA ALA A 587 -20.38 19.43 27.90
C ALA A 587 -20.11 18.23 26.96
N LEU A 588 -19.35 18.43 25.88
CA LEU A 588 -18.96 17.34 24.98
C LEU A 588 -17.91 16.42 25.63
N GLU A 589 -16.96 16.99 26.39
CA GLU A 589 -16.03 16.19 27.20
C GLU A 589 -16.75 15.41 28.31
N SER A 590 -17.72 16.05 28.96
CA SER A 590 -18.56 15.37 29.96
C SER A 590 -19.36 14.22 29.34
N PHE A 591 -19.97 14.47 28.17
CA PHE A 591 -20.70 13.46 27.39
C PHE A 591 -19.80 12.28 27.00
N ARG A 592 -18.55 12.52 26.60
CA ARG A 592 -17.58 11.46 26.32
C ARG A 592 -17.30 10.60 27.56
N VAL A 593 -17.20 11.20 28.74
CA VAL A 593 -16.95 10.48 30.01
C VAL A 593 -18.17 9.68 30.45
N ASP A 594 -19.39 10.16 30.16
CA ASP A 594 -20.64 9.48 30.50
C ASP A 594 -20.97 8.35 29.52
N ILE A 595 -20.68 8.53 28.22
CA ILE A 595 -20.91 7.56 27.15
C ILE A 595 -19.57 6.94 26.71
N ARG A 596 -18.81 6.40 27.67
CA ARG A 596 -17.42 5.91 27.47
C ARG A 596 -17.22 4.93 26.33
N CYS A 597 -18.25 4.15 26.01
CA CYS A 597 -18.21 3.12 24.98
C CYS A 597 -18.55 3.63 23.57
N GLY A 598 -19.04 4.87 23.43
CA GLY A 598 -19.70 5.31 22.19
C GLY A 598 -18.96 6.31 21.34
N VAL A 599 -18.25 7.27 21.95
CA VAL A 599 -17.60 8.37 21.22
C VAL A 599 -16.13 8.54 21.60
N ARG A 600 -15.37 9.08 20.65
CA ARG A 600 -13.98 9.46 20.82
C ARG A 600 -13.78 10.91 20.42
N ILE A 601 -12.88 11.57 21.12
CA ILE A 601 -12.48 12.94 20.85
C ILE A 601 -10.97 12.94 20.60
N GLU A 602 -10.59 13.31 19.38
CA GLU A 602 -9.20 13.43 18.93
C GLU A 602 -9.06 14.63 18.00
N ASN A 603 -8.00 15.42 18.16
CA ASN A 603 -7.68 16.58 17.30
C ASN A 603 -8.87 17.54 17.08
N GLU A 604 -9.59 17.91 18.14
CA GLU A 604 -10.78 18.79 18.06
C GLU A 604 -11.92 18.23 17.20
N THR A 605 -11.95 16.91 16.97
CA THR A 605 -13.03 16.21 16.27
C THR A 605 -13.62 15.07 17.08
N ILE A 606 -14.92 14.81 16.87
CA ILE A 606 -15.66 13.70 17.46
C ILE A 606 -15.87 12.61 16.41
N SER A 607 -15.60 11.37 16.78
CA SER A 607 -15.91 10.17 16.00
C SER A 607 -16.64 9.14 16.86
N PHE A 608 -17.29 8.18 16.21
CA PHE A 608 -17.88 7.04 16.91
C PHE A 608 -16.83 5.97 17.15
N HIS A 609 -16.94 5.33 18.32
CA HIS A 609 -16.05 4.24 18.69
C HIS A 609 -16.24 3.02 17.77
N ASP A 610 -17.48 2.75 17.36
CA ASP A 610 -17.82 1.66 16.44
C ASP A 610 -19.18 1.89 15.76
N GLN A 611 -19.43 1.10 14.72
CA GLN A 611 -20.67 1.13 13.95
C GLN A 611 -21.88 0.70 14.79
N ASP A 612 -21.69 -0.13 15.81
CA ASP A 612 -22.80 -0.63 16.61
C ASP A 612 -23.45 0.52 17.39
N PHE A 613 -22.63 1.41 17.96
CA PHE A 613 -23.08 2.64 18.60
C PHE A 613 -23.66 3.67 17.62
N GLU A 614 -23.05 3.85 16.44
CA GLU A 614 -23.57 4.75 15.40
C GLU A 614 -24.99 4.35 14.96
N ASP A 615 -25.19 3.07 14.66
CA ASP A 615 -26.48 2.59 14.16
C ASP A 615 -27.56 2.63 15.24
N TYR A 616 -27.21 2.35 16.50
CA TYR A 616 -28.08 2.58 17.64
C TYR A 616 -28.57 4.04 17.70
N LEU A 617 -27.66 4.99 17.55
CA LEU A 617 -27.97 6.41 17.55
C LEU A 617 -28.88 6.79 16.36
N ARG A 618 -28.57 6.33 15.14
CA ARG A 618 -29.39 6.59 13.94
C ARG A 618 -30.82 6.08 14.09
N GLN A 619 -30.99 4.88 14.65
CA GLN A 619 -32.33 4.32 14.89
C GLN A 619 -33.11 5.14 15.92
N ARG A 620 -32.44 5.54 17.02
CA ARG A 620 -33.08 6.30 18.11
C ARG A 620 -33.48 7.72 17.71
N PHE A 621 -32.71 8.39 16.85
CA PHE A 621 -32.90 9.81 16.49
C PHE A 621 -33.26 10.02 15.00
N SER A 622 -34.12 9.15 14.46
CA SER A 622 -34.45 9.06 13.02
C SER A 622 -35.17 10.26 12.37
N LYS A 623 -35.52 11.32 13.12
CA LYS A 623 -36.20 12.52 12.59
C LYS A 623 -35.26 13.73 12.63
N VAL A 624 -34.43 13.87 11.58
CA VAL A 624 -33.35 14.87 11.50
C VAL A 624 -33.70 16.06 10.57
N GLU A 625 -34.87 16.05 9.95
CA GLU A 625 -35.29 17.06 8.95
C GLU A 625 -35.25 18.50 9.52
N ASP A 626 -35.61 18.70 10.79
CA ASP A 626 -35.54 20.00 11.48
C ASP A 626 -34.10 20.46 11.77
N ILE A 627 -33.12 19.56 11.77
CA ILE A 627 -31.71 19.85 12.07
C ILE A 627 -30.96 20.27 10.82
N ALA A 628 -31.29 19.72 9.65
CA ALA A 628 -30.60 20.03 8.39
C ALA A 628 -30.62 21.54 8.06
N GLY A 629 -31.74 22.23 8.31
CA GLY A 629 -31.84 23.68 8.15
C GLY A 629 -30.91 24.46 9.09
N ARG A 630 -30.81 24.02 10.35
CA ARG A 630 -29.91 24.62 11.35
C ARG A 630 -28.44 24.39 11.00
N ILE A 631 -28.11 23.22 10.44
CA ILE A 631 -26.76 22.94 9.91
C ILE A 631 -26.48 23.88 8.74
N ALA A 632 -27.40 23.98 7.77
CA ALA A 632 -27.24 24.89 6.64
C ALA A 632 -26.93 26.32 7.11
N ASP A 633 -27.71 26.85 8.08
CA ASP A 633 -27.48 28.18 8.64
C ASP A 633 -26.10 28.32 9.31
N LEU A 634 -25.72 27.33 10.12
CA LEU A 634 -24.46 27.33 10.85
C LEU A 634 -23.24 27.26 9.92
N LEU A 635 -23.27 26.39 8.91
CA LEU A 635 -22.22 26.29 7.90
C LEU A 635 -22.19 27.55 7.03
N TYR A 636 -23.36 28.08 6.64
CA TYR A 636 -23.45 29.30 5.83
C TYR A 636 -22.79 30.48 6.55
N GLN A 637 -23.01 30.66 7.86
CA GLN A 637 -22.40 31.73 8.65
C GLN A 637 -20.87 31.63 8.75
N ASN A 638 -20.31 30.42 8.70
CA ASN A 638 -18.88 30.16 8.91
C ASN A 638 -18.08 29.87 7.64
N ARG A 639 -18.73 29.78 6.47
CA ARG A 639 -18.14 29.38 5.19
C ARG A 639 -16.89 30.16 4.75
N HIS A 640 -16.73 31.40 5.20
CA HIS A 640 -15.57 32.26 4.86
C HIS A 640 -14.40 32.13 5.85
N ARG A 641 -14.61 31.47 6.99
CA ARG A 641 -13.65 31.40 8.09
C ARG A 641 -13.16 29.99 8.36
N ASP A 642 -13.93 28.99 7.92
CA ASP A 642 -13.69 27.61 8.26
C ASP A 642 -13.88 26.69 7.05
N ARG A 643 -12.87 25.86 6.82
CA ARG A 643 -12.78 24.94 5.68
C ARG A 643 -13.89 23.89 5.70
N TYR A 644 -14.23 23.36 6.87
CA TYR A 644 -15.29 22.35 7.03
C TYR A 644 -16.66 22.92 6.63
N ALA A 645 -16.97 24.15 7.06
CA ALA A 645 -18.18 24.83 6.61
C ALA A 645 -18.24 25.04 5.09
N ALA A 646 -17.17 25.54 4.49
CA ALA A 646 -17.12 25.78 3.04
C ALA A 646 -17.37 24.50 2.23
N TYR A 647 -16.81 23.38 2.70
CA TYR A 647 -16.79 22.10 2.01
C TYR A 647 -18.14 21.37 2.03
N HIS A 648 -18.90 21.44 3.13
CA HIS A 648 -20.14 20.65 3.30
C HIS A 648 -21.44 21.43 3.05
N LEU A 649 -21.36 22.76 2.92
CA LEU A 649 -22.54 23.64 2.87
C LEU A 649 -23.52 23.27 1.74
N ASP A 650 -23.02 22.93 0.56
CA ASP A 650 -23.86 22.64 -0.62
C ASP A 650 -24.81 21.46 -0.39
N THR A 651 -24.34 20.43 0.32
CA THR A 651 -25.15 19.27 0.71
C THR A 651 -26.40 19.69 1.48
N PHE A 652 -26.24 20.58 2.46
CA PHE A 652 -27.35 21.00 3.32
C PHE A 652 -28.25 22.04 2.67
N LEU A 653 -27.71 22.92 1.83
CA LEU A 653 -28.54 23.80 1.00
C LEU A 653 -29.41 22.99 0.03
N ALA A 654 -28.86 21.91 -0.52
CA ALA A 654 -29.59 21.03 -1.42
C ALA A 654 -30.70 20.25 -0.73
N CYS A 655 -30.43 19.61 0.41
CA CYS A 655 -31.46 18.83 1.11
C CYS A 655 -32.56 19.72 1.72
N THR A 656 -32.27 21.01 1.97
CA THR A 656 -33.25 21.99 2.49
C THR A 656 -33.91 22.84 1.41
N GLY A 657 -33.63 22.59 0.12
CA GLY A 657 -34.27 23.26 -1.02
C GLY A 657 -33.87 24.74 -1.20
N ARG A 658 -32.75 25.18 -0.65
CA ARG A 658 -32.28 26.58 -0.67
C ARG A 658 -31.54 26.93 -1.97
N TYR A 659 -32.25 26.88 -3.09
CA TYR A 659 -31.67 27.07 -4.42
C TYR A 659 -31.00 28.43 -4.63
N GLN A 660 -31.60 29.54 -4.15
CA GLN A 660 -31.01 30.86 -4.36
C GLN A 660 -29.64 30.98 -3.68
N GLU A 661 -29.54 30.59 -2.42
CA GLU A 661 -28.28 30.58 -1.67
C GLU A 661 -27.22 29.75 -2.41
N LEU A 662 -27.57 28.53 -2.86
CA LEU A 662 -26.62 27.67 -3.56
C LEU A 662 -26.19 28.23 -4.93
N ARG A 663 -27.12 28.84 -5.68
CA ARG A 663 -26.81 29.48 -6.97
C ARG A 663 -25.83 30.64 -6.77
N ASP A 664 -26.05 31.47 -5.75
CA ASP A 664 -25.19 32.61 -5.47
C ASP A 664 -23.78 32.13 -5.04
N LEU A 665 -23.66 31.01 -4.31
CA LEU A 665 -22.35 30.38 -4.02
C LEU A 665 -21.61 29.88 -5.28
N VAL A 666 -22.32 29.45 -6.33
CA VAL A 666 -21.71 28.98 -7.58
C VAL A 666 -21.22 30.14 -8.44
N ILE A 667 -21.95 31.26 -8.44
CA ILE A 667 -21.70 32.40 -9.34
C ILE A 667 -20.76 33.43 -8.72
N GLU A 668 -20.93 33.73 -7.43
CA GLU A 668 -20.39 34.94 -6.79
C GLU A 668 -19.28 34.65 -5.77
N GLU A 669 -19.15 33.43 -5.25
CA GLU A 669 -18.26 33.14 -4.14
C GLU A 669 -16.87 32.66 -4.56
N GLU A 670 -15.83 33.38 -4.10
CA GLU A 670 -14.43 32.97 -4.18
C GLU A 670 -14.00 32.25 -2.90
N LEU A 671 -13.29 31.13 -3.03
CA LEU A 671 -12.86 30.28 -1.90
C LEU A 671 -11.44 30.62 -1.38
N ASP A 672 -10.76 31.58 -2.03
CA ASP A 672 -9.30 31.76 -1.99
C ASP A 672 -8.75 32.13 -0.59
N SER A 673 -9.58 32.66 0.31
CA SER A 673 -9.17 32.99 1.68
C SER A 673 -9.31 31.83 2.67
N THR A 674 -10.14 30.83 2.37
CA THR A 674 -10.58 29.80 3.34
C THR A 674 -10.06 28.41 2.97
N VAL A 675 -9.92 28.14 1.67
CA VAL A 675 -9.40 26.88 1.12
C VAL A 675 -8.21 27.22 0.24
N THR A 676 -7.00 26.89 0.70
CA THR A 676 -5.76 27.24 0.00
C THR A 676 -5.34 26.24 -1.06
N ASP A 677 -5.88 25.01 -1.04
CA ASP A 677 -5.59 23.97 -2.01
C ASP A 677 -6.43 24.14 -3.28
N PRO A 678 -5.83 24.40 -4.46
CA PRO A 678 -6.56 24.59 -5.71
C PRO A 678 -7.38 23.36 -6.14
N VAL A 679 -6.95 22.14 -5.79
CA VAL A 679 -7.67 20.91 -6.14
C VAL A 679 -8.97 20.84 -5.34
N GLU A 680 -8.87 21.11 -4.04
CA GLU A 680 -10.04 21.14 -3.15
C GLU A 680 -11.01 22.26 -3.52
N GLN A 681 -10.50 23.44 -3.87
CA GLN A 681 -11.35 24.53 -4.36
C GLN A 681 -12.16 24.09 -5.59
N GLN A 682 -11.52 23.39 -6.52
CA GLN A 682 -12.19 22.89 -7.73
C GLN A 682 -13.24 21.82 -7.39
N GLU A 683 -12.94 20.93 -6.43
CA GLU A 683 -13.88 19.93 -5.94
C GLU A 683 -15.12 20.57 -5.30
N ILE A 684 -14.94 21.54 -4.40
CA ILE A 684 -16.05 22.29 -3.78
C ILE A 684 -16.91 22.98 -4.84
N LYS A 685 -16.28 23.63 -5.83
CA LYS A 685 -17.00 24.28 -6.95
C LYS A 685 -17.81 23.27 -7.75
N LEU A 686 -17.24 22.11 -8.09
CA LEU A 686 -17.94 21.05 -8.82
C LEU A 686 -19.10 20.48 -8.00
N ASN A 687 -18.93 20.25 -6.71
CA ASN A 687 -19.98 19.77 -5.82
C ASN A 687 -21.14 20.76 -5.75
N ARG A 688 -20.85 22.05 -5.55
CA ARG A 688 -21.87 23.12 -5.58
C ARG A 688 -22.65 23.17 -6.89
N ILE A 689 -21.96 23.05 -8.04
CA ILE A 689 -22.61 23.00 -9.36
C ILE A 689 -23.54 21.78 -9.46
N ARG A 690 -23.06 20.58 -9.08
CA ARG A 690 -23.87 19.35 -9.10
C ARG A 690 -25.09 19.47 -8.20
N SER A 691 -24.91 19.96 -6.98
CA SER A 691 -25.97 20.21 -6.01
C SER A 691 -27.00 21.20 -6.55
N ALA A 692 -26.57 22.29 -7.19
CA ALA A 692 -27.46 23.29 -7.79
C ALA A 692 -28.28 22.72 -8.95
N LEU A 693 -27.64 21.93 -9.83
CA LEU A 693 -28.32 21.24 -10.93
C LEU A 693 -29.34 20.22 -10.42
N LYS A 694 -29.03 19.52 -9.33
CA LYS A 694 -29.93 18.54 -8.70
C LYS A 694 -31.19 19.20 -8.15
N ILE A 695 -31.07 20.33 -7.45
CA ILE A 695 -32.24 21.09 -6.97
C ILE A 695 -33.04 21.63 -8.15
N ALA A 696 -32.39 22.13 -9.21
CA ALA A 696 -33.07 22.70 -10.36
C ALA A 696 -33.80 21.67 -11.24
N ALA A 697 -33.42 20.39 -11.17
CA ALA A 697 -34.04 19.29 -11.89
C ALA A 697 -35.28 18.71 -11.17
N ASN A 698 -35.44 19.03 -9.88
CA ASN A 698 -36.63 18.71 -9.07
C ASN A 698 -37.63 19.87 -9.10
#